data_AF-A0A1M4ZZE0-F1
#
_entry.id   AF-A0A1M4ZZE0-F1
#
_cell.length_a   1.000
_cell.length_b   1.000
_cell.length_c   1.000
_cell.angle_alpha   90.00
_cell.angle_beta   90.00
_cell.angle_gamma   90.00
#
_symmetry.space_group_name_H-M   'P 1'
#
loop_
_entity.id
_entity.type
_entity.pdbx_description
1 polymer ?
#
loop_
_entity_poly.entity_id
_entity_poly.type
_entity_poly.pdbx_seq_one_letter_code
_entity_poly.pdbx_strand_id
1 'polypeptide(L)'
;MTGTQDRRSDVLGGRDRESGVAPAPAPVDQKDLQRVELLSGEIDAAKADLAKTRRDLAAMAEAVNARQARERELTEQFNERTHELLRARKRPFRNLGVYLAFKALKALSSSGSPLPARMKSRFRRSAARRDPKRYLPEIEPAIAALPDLVEPGFVLPGLVPYRDDRPVVVIVSHEASRSGAPILALNLARTFAERYNVVVVSLRAGEVLVDFQETCTEVRIAAQPFDSADQYGPMLDEIGAAAQPLFAVVNCIESRHMLRALRERGIPTVGLFHEFASNILPKTAFAEAFREADQIVFSTELTIENALEQTSFVRTERFHVLPQGRCELPGRGESEASRQKERARLDAVLQPNGPDAGEFLVLGAGYVQMRKGVDLFINVARRVLSTPEGRSARFVWIGPKYDPERDAGYSVYIEDQITRAGLSDRMTMVPETSEIDHAYALSRVLLLTSRLDPLPNVAIDAMSEGLPVICFEKTTGIADLLKEAGLGPACVADYLDTEQAASRLLDLMRSPERYREVADRTRDYAAKRFDARAYALQIEDLALSARAAAEGLESDLAVIAASGQFDPAFMLPEWKRSASPSEAAHYYLTENKRQPEPRRPEPGFNPLVFAEAIAAETARPRDAYAEFLRRDCPAGPWSRRVIRESDPATDDSASPAIRTALHIHAYYPDVVATIAGRLAVNASRPDLFVSAADQASLDQAVERLQAHGGRIAEARVTANRGRDLGPLLTAFGPALVRDYELIGHVHTKKSVSIADRAMIERWVNFLYENMLGGDQGGAMMDRVITAFARDPRLGLVFPSDPNILAWSANEADAHSLAARLGLDIIPRHFDFPVGSMFWTRAEAIEPFVRLGLNWSDYPLEPAPRDGTLLHAIERLFGIVAERRGLNVAVTHVTGVTR
;
A
#
# COMPACT_ATOMS: atom_id res chain seq x y z
N MET A 1 13.42 -51.06 -55.11
CA MET A 1 12.19 -51.78 -54.71
C MET A 1 11.16 -50.73 -54.32
N THR A 2 10.25 -50.40 -55.24
CA THR A 2 8.83 -50.87 -55.27
C THR A 2 8.05 -50.29 -54.08
N GLY A 3 7.09 -49.38 -54.24
CA GLY A 3 5.98 -49.30 -55.22
C GLY A 3 4.68 -49.24 -54.39
N THR A 4 3.54 -48.66 -54.78
CA THR A 4 3.07 -48.19 -56.10
C THR A 4 1.77 -47.36 -55.90
N GLN A 5 1.62 -46.25 -56.66
CA GLN A 5 0.43 -45.86 -57.48
C GLN A 5 -1.00 -45.69 -56.88
N ASP A 6 -1.91 -44.85 -57.41
CA ASP A 6 -1.87 -43.67 -58.33
C ASP A 6 -3.28 -43.01 -58.43
N ARG A 7 -3.41 -41.93 -59.24
CA ARG A 7 -4.59 -41.16 -59.70
C ARG A 7 -4.93 -39.96 -58.80
N ARG A 8 -4.59 -38.69 -59.11
CA ARG A 8 -4.57 -37.86 -60.36
C ARG A 8 -5.95 -37.55 -60.96
N SER A 9 -6.27 -36.26 -61.05
CA SER A 9 -6.38 -35.60 -62.37
C SER A 9 -6.34 -34.06 -62.31
N ASP A 10 -5.35 -33.53 -63.00
CA ASP A 10 -5.09 -32.17 -63.46
C ASP A 10 -5.85 -31.92 -64.82
N VAL A 11 -6.08 -30.73 -65.41
CA VAL A 11 -5.81 -29.30 -65.05
C VAL A 11 -6.55 -28.33 -66.03
N LEU A 12 -6.86 -27.10 -65.60
CA LEU A 12 -7.20 -25.87 -66.41
C LEU A 12 -8.46 -25.80 -67.33
N GLY A 13 -8.93 -24.56 -67.54
CA GLY A 13 -9.99 -24.15 -68.49
C GLY A 13 -11.37 -23.98 -67.82
N GLY A 14 -12.18 -22.96 -68.09
CA GLY A 14 -12.09 -21.83 -69.03
C GLY A 14 -13.22 -20.84 -68.71
N ARG A 15 -13.30 -19.70 -69.42
CA ARG A 15 -14.37 -18.71 -69.17
C ARG A 15 -15.72 -19.26 -69.62
N ASP A 16 -16.77 -19.00 -68.83
CA ASP A 16 -17.99 -18.41 -69.40
C ASP A 16 -18.67 -17.47 -68.41
N ARG A 17 -19.15 -16.34 -68.93
CA ARG A 17 -19.89 -15.31 -68.19
C ARG A 17 -21.38 -15.50 -68.45
N GLU A 18 -22.06 -16.31 -67.65
CA GLU A 18 -23.52 -16.24 -67.62
C GLU A 18 -23.96 -15.03 -66.79
N SER A 19 -24.70 -14.14 -67.46
CA SER A 19 -25.24 -12.91 -66.90
C SER A 19 -26.43 -13.21 -65.99
N GLY A 20 -26.16 -13.64 -64.76
CA GLY A 20 -27.15 -13.65 -63.68
C GLY A 20 -27.55 -12.23 -63.32
N VAL A 21 -28.65 -11.74 -63.92
CA VAL A 21 -29.28 -10.48 -63.51
C VAL A 21 -29.76 -10.66 -62.07
N ALA A 22 -29.14 -9.94 -61.13
CA ALA A 22 -29.62 -9.88 -59.76
C ALA A 22 -31.08 -9.40 -59.76
N PRO A 23 -31.98 -10.01 -58.96
CA PRO A 23 -33.36 -9.54 -58.89
C PRO A 23 -33.34 -8.08 -58.45
N ALA A 24 -34.04 -7.21 -59.20
CA ALA A 24 -34.14 -5.81 -58.87
C ALA A 24 -34.66 -5.67 -57.43
N PRO A 25 -34.08 -4.76 -56.60
CA PRO A 25 -34.60 -4.55 -55.25
C PRO A 25 -36.08 -4.20 -55.34
N ALA A 26 -36.89 -4.86 -54.51
CA ALA A 26 -38.32 -4.54 -54.42
C ALA A 26 -38.47 -3.03 -54.17
N PRO A 27 -39.43 -2.36 -54.83
CA PRO A 27 -39.61 -0.92 -54.65
C PRO A 27 -39.86 -0.66 -53.17
N VAL A 28 -38.98 0.10 -52.54
CA VAL A 28 -39.11 0.51 -51.13
C VAL A 28 -40.46 1.22 -51.00
N ASP A 29 -41.32 0.75 -50.10
CA ASP A 29 -42.64 1.37 -49.90
C ASP A 29 -42.42 2.85 -49.57
N GLN A 30 -43.19 3.71 -50.23
CA GLN A 30 -43.14 5.16 -50.01
C GLN A 30 -43.43 5.51 -48.54
N LYS A 31 -44.17 4.65 -47.83
CA LYS A 31 -44.36 4.71 -46.37
C LYS A 31 -43.10 4.41 -45.57
N ASP A 32 -42.28 3.46 -45.98
CA ASP A 32 -41.04 3.12 -45.26
C ASP A 32 -40.00 4.24 -45.42
N LEU A 33 -39.90 4.85 -46.61
CA LEU A 33 -39.09 6.05 -46.83
C LEU A 33 -39.55 7.23 -45.93
N GLN A 34 -40.86 7.52 -45.90
CA GLN A 34 -41.41 8.55 -45.01
C GLN A 34 -41.16 8.24 -43.53
N ARG A 35 -41.19 6.96 -43.13
CA ARG A 35 -40.91 6.54 -41.76
C ARG A 35 -39.44 6.70 -41.39
N VAL A 36 -38.52 6.46 -42.33
CA VAL A 36 -37.08 6.70 -42.15
C VAL A 36 -36.79 8.20 -42.08
N GLU A 37 -37.41 9.05 -42.90
CA GLU A 37 -37.29 10.51 -42.78
C GLU A 37 -37.84 11.03 -41.45
N LEU A 38 -38.99 10.53 -41.00
CA LEU A 38 -39.58 10.91 -39.70
C LEU A 38 -38.66 10.52 -38.54
N LEU A 39 -38.16 9.27 -38.52
CA LEU A 39 -37.22 8.80 -37.51
C LEU A 39 -35.89 9.57 -37.55
N SER A 40 -35.40 9.96 -38.74
CA SER A 40 -34.21 10.81 -38.85
C SER A 40 -34.46 12.20 -38.25
N GLY A 41 -35.63 12.79 -38.49
CA GLY A 41 -36.03 14.07 -37.91
C GLY A 41 -36.18 14.01 -36.38
N GLU A 42 -36.76 12.93 -35.84
CA GLU A 42 -36.85 12.67 -34.40
C GLU A 42 -35.45 12.47 -33.78
N ILE A 43 -34.57 11.72 -34.45
CA ILE A 43 -33.17 11.52 -34.02
C ILE A 43 -32.40 12.85 -34.03
N ASP A 44 -32.56 13.69 -35.06
CA ASP A 44 -31.85 14.96 -35.16
C ASP A 44 -32.39 16.01 -34.18
N ALA A 45 -33.70 15.99 -33.88
CA ALA A 45 -34.28 16.76 -32.78
C ALA A 45 -33.73 16.30 -31.41
N ALA A 46 -33.66 14.99 -31.16
CA ALA A 46 -33.10 14.44 -29.92
C ALA A 46 -31.60 14.75 -29.76
N LYS A 47 -30.81 14.71 -30.85
CA LYS A 47 -29.40 15.17 -30.86
C LYS A 47 -29.29 16.66 -30.53
N ALA A 48 -30.17 17.49 -31.09
CA ALA A 48 -30.16 18.93 -30.84
C ALA A 48 -30.52 19.28 -29.39
N ASP A 49 -31.48 18.56 -28.80
CA ASP A 49 -31.85 18.72 -27.39
C ASP A 49 -30.76 18.20 -26.45
N LEU A 50 -30.16 17.04 -26.73
CA LEU A 50 -28.99 16.54 -26.00
C LEU A 50 -27.81 17.53 -26.07
N ALA A 51 -27.55 18.13 -27.24
CA ALA A 51 -26.51 19.15 -27.41
C ALA A 51 -26.85 20.49 -26.73
N LYS A 52 -28.13 20.77 -26.45
CA LYS A 52 -28.55 21.89 -25.60
C LYS A 52 -28.32 21.55 -24.13
N THR A 53 -28.83 20.43 -23.64
CA THR A 53 -28.66 19.97 -22.25
C THR A 53 -27.18 19.85 -21.87
N ARG A 54 -26.32 19.34 -22.77
CA ARG A 54 -24.85 19.34 -22.58
C ARG A 54 -24.26 20.74 -22.38
N ARG A 55 -24.72 21.75 -23.12
CA ARG A 55 -24.25 23.15 -22.97
C ARG A 55 -24.75 23.77 -21.67
N ASP A 56 -26.00 23.52 -21.32
CA ASP A 56 -26.61 24.04 -20.09
C ASP A 56 -25.90 23.44 -18.84
N LEU A 57 -25.58 22.14 -18.85
CA LEU A 57 -24.81 21.49 -17.79
C LEU A 57 -23.34 21.92 -17.76
N ALA A 58 -22.70 22.12 -18.92
CA ALA A 58 -21.34 22.66 -18.97
C ALA A 58 -21.26 24.06 -18.35
N ALA A 59 -22.25 24.92 -18.59
CA ALA A 59 -22.34 26.23 -17.94
C ALA A 59 -22.57 26.13 -16.42
N MET A 60 -23.36 25.16 -15.95
CA MET A 60 -23.52 24.88 -14.52
C MET A 60 -22.21 24.39 -13.87
N ALA A 61 -21.50 23.46 -14.51
CA ALA A 61 -20.21 22.96 -14.04
C ALA A 61 -19.14 24.06 -14.01
N GLU A 62 -19.10 24.94 -15.03
CA GLU A 62 -18.23 26.11 -15.07
C GLU A 62 -18.55 27.10 -13.93
N ALA A 63 -19.82 27.35 -13.64
CA ALA A 63 -20.23 28.19 -12.53
C ALA A 63 -19.82 27.61 -11.15
N VAL A 64 -19.96 26.30 -10.94
CA VAL A 64 -19.49 25.61 -9.73
C VAL A 64 -17.97 25.66 -9.61
N ASN A 65 -17.24 25.42 -10.72
CA ASN A 65 -15.78 25.53 -10.77
C ASN A 65 -15.29 26.95 -10.42
N ALA A 66 -15.88 27.98 -11.03
CA ALA A 66 -15.53 29.37 -10.76
C ALA A 66 -15.82 29.77 -9.31
N ARG A 67 -16.94 29.29 -8.75
CA ARG A 67 -17.29 29.51 -7.34
C ARG A 67 -16.28 28.86 -6.39
N GLN A 68 -15.96 27.58 -6.57
CA GLN A 68 -14.96 26.91 -5.73
C GLN A 68 -13.57 27.52 -5.85
N ALA A 69 -13.15 27.94 -7.04
CA ALA A 69 -11.87 28.61 -7.23
C ALA A 69 -11.78 29.89 -6.37
N ARG A 70 -12.87 30.67 -6.34
CA ARG A 70 -12.98 31.88 -5.51
C ARG A 70 -13.00 31.58 -4.00
N GLU A 71 -13.69 30.52 -3.57
CA GLU A 71 -13.69 30.07 -2.18
C GLU A 71 -12.27 29.64 -1.73
N ARG A 72 -11.53 28.91 -2.58
CA ARG A 72 -10.13 28.54 -2.32
C ARG A 72 -9.22 29.76 -2.23
N GLU A 73 -9.32 30.71 -3.16
CA GLU A 73 -8.55 31.96 -3.14
C GLU A 73 -8.77 32.75 -1.84
N LEU A 74 -10.02 32.85 -1.38
CA LEU A 74 -10.37 33.51 -0.12
C LEU A 74 -9.79 32.77 1.09
N THR A 75 -9.84 31.44 1.12
CA THR A 75 -9.25 30.61 2.19
C THR A 75 -7.72 30.70 2.20
N GLU A 76 -7.06 30.72 1.05
CA GLU A 76 -5.61 30.93 0.95
C GLU A 76 -5.22 32.32 1.46
N GLN A 77 -5.89 33.39 1.00
CA GLN A 77 -5.68 34.75 1.51
C GLN A 77 -5.94 34.86 3.03
N PHE A 78 -6.93 34.14 3.56
CA PHE A 78 -7.21 34.08 4.99
C PHE A 78 -6.09 33.37 5.77
N ASN A 79 -5.61 32.23 5.26
CA ASN A 79 -4.52 31.45 5.87
C ASN A 79 -3.19 32.20 5.82
N GLU A 80 -2.86 32.87 4.71
CA GLU A 80 -1.69 33.74 4.59
C GLU A 80 -1.73 34.86 5.63
N ARG A 81 -2.84 35.63 5.69
CA ARG A 81 -3.03 36.70 6.68
C ARG A 81 -2.98 36.17 8.12
N THR A 82 -3.51 34.97 8.37
CA THR A 82 -3.43 34.30 9.67
C THR A 82 -1.99 33.91 10.02
N HIS A 83 -1.20 33.41 9.06
CA HIS A 83 0.22 33.15 9.25
C HIS A 83 1.04 34.42 9.43
N GLU A 84 0.71 35.53 8.75
CA GLU A 84 1.31 36.84 8.99
C GLU A 84 1.01 37.35 10.41
N LEU A 85 -0.24 37.24 10.87
CA LEU A 85 -0.64 37.58 12.24
C LEU A 85 0.07 36.71 13.29
N LEU A 86 0.26 35.41 13.03
CA LEU A 86 1.02 34.50 13.89
C LEU A 86 2.53 34.82 13.89
N ARG A 87 3.12 35.14 12.73
CA ARG A 87 4.51 35.61 12.61
C ARG A 87 4.71 36.94 13.34
N ALA A 88 3.73 37.85 13.30
CA ALA A 88 3.74 39.08 14.08
C ALA A 88 3.63 38.82 15.58
N ARG A 89 2.72 37.92 16.02
CA ARG A 89 2.57 37.52 17.43
C ARG A 89 3.83 36.87 18.01
N LYS A 90 4.62 36.13 17.22
CA LYS A 90 5.89 35.52 17.65
C LYS A 90 7.04 36.51 17.95
N ARG A 91 6.85 37.84 17.83
CA ARG A 91 7.87 38.86 18.14
C ARG A 91 7.37 39.97 19.10
N PRO A 92 6.87 39.62 20.30
CA PRO A 92 6.18 40.56 21.19
C PRO A 92 7.02 41.79 21.58
N PHE A 93 8.28 41.58 21.99
CA PHE A 93 9.17 42.67 22.42
C PHE A 93 9.52 43.66 21.30
N ARG A 94 9.68 43.18 20.05
CA ARG A 94 9.92 44.05 18.88
C ARG A 94 8.69 44.91 18.60
N ASN A 95 7.49 44.35 18.68
CA ASN A 95 6.25 45.09 18.45
C ASN A 95 5.97 46.09 19.56
N LEU A 96 6.27 45.74 20.82
CA LEU A 96 6.22 46.67 21.96
C LEU A 96 7.17 47.85 21.76
N GLY A 97 8.42 47.60 21.32
CA GLY A 97 9.38 48.65 20.99
C GLY A 97 8.90 49.58 19.86
N VAL A 98 8.28 49.04 18.81
CA VAL A 98 7.68 49.84 17.72
C VAL A 98 6.48 50.65 18.22
N TYR A 99 5.63 50.08 19.07
CA TYR A 99 4.48 50.75 19.67
C TYR A 99 4.87 51.92 20.60
N LEU A 100 5.88 51.70 21.45
CA LEU A 100 6.42 52.75 22.34
C LEU A 100 7.08 53.86 21.52
N ALA A 101 7.86 53.51 20.49
CA ALA A 101 8.42 54.49 19.55
C ALA A 101 7.34 55.28 18.81
N PHE A 102 6.25 54.64 18.39
CA PHE A 102 5.08 55.30 17.79
C PHE A 102 4.41 56.28 18.76
N LYS A 103 4.11 55.86 20.00
CA LYS A 103 3.54 56.73 21.04
C LYS A 103 4.43 57.95 21.32
N ALA A 104 5.74 57.75 21.48
CA ALA A 104 6.71 58.82 21.69
C ALA A 104 6.76 59.79 20.51
N LEU A 105 6.90 59.29 19.27
CA LEU A 105 6.92 60.12 18.06
C LEU A 105 5.59 60.87 17.84
N LYS A 106 4.45 60.26 18.18
CA LYS A 106 3.13 60.89 18.13
C LYS A 106 3.04 62.04 19.13
N ALA A 107 3.45 61.84 20.38
CA ALA A 107 3.51 62.87 21.41
C ALA A 107 4.44 64.04 21.03
N LEU A 108 5.65 63.75 20.53
CA LEU A 108 6.61 64.75 20.04
C LEU A 108 6.12 65.49 18.77
N SER A 109 5.12 64.95 18.06
CA SER A 109 4.50 65.60 16.89
C SER A 109 3.20 66.37 17.20
N SER A 110 2.80 66.41 18.48
CA SER A 110 1.58 67.07 18.96
C SER A 110 1.73 68.60 18.98
N SER A 111 0.60 69.29 19.05
CA SER A 111 0.53 70.75 19.19
C SER A 111 1.30 71.24 20.43
N GLY A 112 1.10 70.59 21.58
CA GLY A 112 1.67 70.95 22.88
C GLY A 112 3.16 70.63 23.11
N SER A 113 3.86 70.02 22.15
CA SER A 113 5.32 69.81 22.28
C SER A 113 6.11 71.12 22.07
N PRO A 114 7.20 71.39 22.81
CA PRO A 114 8.03 72.60 22.63
C PRO A 114 8.93 72.58 21.37
N LEU A 115 8.78 71.59 20.48
CA LEU A 115 9.68 71.41 19.33
C LEU A 115 9.36 72.30 18.11
N PRO A 116 10.38 72.68 17.30
CA PRO A 116 10.18 73.43 16.06
C PRO A 116 9.29 72.71 15.04
N ALA A 117 8.50 73.47 14.26
CA ALA A 117 7.51 72.94 13.32
C ALA A 117 8.09 71.94 12.27
N ARG A 118 9.30 72.20 11.75
CA ARG A 118 10.01 71.27 10.85
C ARG A 118 10.29 69.91 11.51
N MET A 119 10.60 69.90 12.81
CA MET A 119 10.88 68.69 13.57
C MET A 119 9.59 67.92 13.90
N LYS A 120 8.52 68.63 14.31
CA LYS A 120 7.16 68.07 14.45
C LYS A 120 6.68 67.37 13.17
N SER A 121 6.92 67.97 12.00
CA SER A 121 6.60 67.36 10.68
C SER A 121 7.42 66.08 10.38
N ARG A 122 8.71 66.05 10.72
CA ARG A 122 9.52 64.82 10.62
C ARG A 122 8.99 63.74 11.55
N PHE A 123 8.69 64.07 12.81
CA PHE A 123 8.15 63.10 13.77
C PHE A 123 6.75 62.62 13.40
N ARG A 124 5.87 63.46 12.85
CA ARG A 124 4.56 63.04 12.33
C ARG A 124 4.68 62.00 11.21
N ARG A 125 5.57 62.23 10.22
CA ARG A 125 5.85 61.25 9.15
C ARG A 125 6.51 59.97 9.69
N SER A 126 7.38 60.10 10.68
CA SER A 126 8.07 58.98 11.35
C SER A 126 7.12 58.13 12.22
N ALA A 127 6.10 58.76 12.82
CA ALA A 127 5.02 58.10 13.55
C ALA A 127 4.06 57.38 12.58
N ALA A 128 3.59 58.04 11.52
CA ALA A 128 2.69 57.44 10.54
C ALA A 128 3.28 56.16 9.91
N ARG A 129 4.59 56.12 9.63
CA ARG A 129 5.28 54.90 9.14
C ARG A 129 5.28 53.73 10.14
N ARG A 130 5.16 54.01 11.44
CA ARG A 130 5.20 53.05 12.56
C ARG A 130 3.84 52.87 13.26
N ASP A 131 2.75 53.37 12.68
CA ASP A 131 1.42 53.23 13.28
C ASP A 131 1.03 51.75 13.34
N PRO A 132 0.71 51.19 14.53
CA PRO A 132 0.27 49.80 14.66
C PRO A 132 -0.96 49.46 13.82
N LYS A 133 -1.81 50.46 13.51
CA LYS A 133 -3.01 50.27 12.67
C LYS A 133 -2.71 50.30 11.18
N ARG A 134 -1.49 50.66 10.74
CA ARG A 134 -1.14 50.77 9.32
C ARG A 134 -1.23 49.46 8.54
N TYR A 135 -1.14 48.33 9.22
CA TYR A 135 -1.21 46.98 8.64
C TYR A 135 -2.43 46.19 9.13
N LEU A 136 -3.40 46.88 9.75
CA LEU A 136 -4.72 46.33 10.05
C LEU A 136 -5.71 46.92 9.02
N PRO A 137 -5.95 46.26 7.87
CA PRO A 137 -7.23 46.47 7.18
C PRO A 137 -8.36 46.08 8.14
N GLU A 138 -9.58 46.55 7.88
CA GLU A 138 -10.75 46.19 8.68
C GLU A 138 -11.01 44.69 8.54
N ILE A 139 -10.59 43.91 9.55
CA ILE A 139 -10.78 42.45 9.59
C ILE A 139 -12.22 42.12 10.02
N GLU A 140 -12.91 43.05 10.69
CA GLU A 140 -14.24 42.85 11.26
C GLU A 140 -15.34 42.50 10.23
N PRO A 141 -15.46 43.14 9.04
CA PRO A 141 -16.44 42.73 8.04
C PRO A 141 -16.17 41.34 7.45
N ALA A 142 -14.90 40.95 7.33
CA ALA A 142 -14.52 39.65 6.75
C ALA A 142 -14.72 38.49 7.74
N ILE A 143 -14.51 38.72 9.04
CA ILE A 143 -14.77 37.71 10.08
C ILE A 143 -16.27 37.63 10.42
N ALA A 144 -17.01 38.74 10.37
CA ALA A 144 -18.46 38.71 10.58
C ALA A 144 -19.23 37.97 9.47
N ALA A 145 -18.64 37.81 8.27
CA ALA A 145 -19.22 37.07 7.14
C ALA A 145 -18.85 35.57 7.11
N LEU A 146 -18.03 35.08 8.03
CA LEU A 146 -17.53 33.69 8.02
C LEU A 146 -18.42 32.59 8.65
N PRO A 147 -19.47 32.84 9.47
CA PRO A 147 -20.27 31.76 10.04
C PRO A 147 -21.09 30.93 9.03
N ASP A 148 -21.52 31.55 7.92
CA ASP A 148 -22.48 30.95 6.97
C ASP A 148 -21.84 30.50 5.64
N LEU A 149 -20.51 30.47 5.53
CA LEU A 149 -19.79 30.16 4.28
C LEU A 149 -19.60 28.66 3.99
N VAL A 150 -20.12 27.76 4.84
CA VAL A 150 -20.29 26.34 4.49
C VAL A 150 -21.70 26.15 3.91
N GLU A 151 -21.91 26.63 2.69
CA GLU A 151 -23.11 26.29 1.95
C GLU A 151 -23.16 24.78 1.65
N PRO A 152 -24.38 24.20 1.48
CA PRO A 152 -24.54 22.78 1.22
C PRO A 152 -23.81 22.37 -0.07
N GLY A 153 -23.37 21.10 -0.09
CA GLY A 153 -22.74 20.52 -1.28
C GLY A 153 -23.63 20.61 -2.51
N PHE A 154 -23.03 20.84 -3.68
CA PHE A 154 -23.77 20.96 -4.93
C PHE A 154 -24.27 19.58 -5.38
N VAL A 155 -25.53 19.50 -5.80
CA VAL A 155 -26.05 18.33 -6.53
C VAL A 155 -26.26 18.75 -7.98
N LEU A 156 -25.61 18.04 -8.90
CA LEU A 156 -25.75 18.22 -10.34
C LEU A 156 -26.42 16.96 -10.93
N PRO A 157 -27.44 17.12 -11.78
CA PRO A 157 -28.07 15.97 -12.42
C PRO A 157 -27.07 15.31 -13.39
N GLY A 158 -27.08 13.99 -13.40
CA GLY A 158 -26.39 13.20 -14.42
C GLY A 158 -27.17 13.17 -15.74
N LEU A 159 -26.48 12.77 -16.80
CA LEU A 159 -27.03 12.57 -18.15
C LEU A 159 -27.40 11.10 -18.42
N VAL A 160 -26.97 10.16 -17.59
CA VAL A 160 -27.48 8.78 -17.62
C VAL A 160 -28.82 8.77 -16.90
N PRO A 161 -29.92 8.34 -17.54
CA PRO A 161 -31.22 8.28 -16.88
C PRO A 161 -31.22 7.21 -15.79
N TYR A 162 -31.80 7.54 -14.63
CA TYR A 162 -32.03 6.59 -13.55
C TYR A 162 -32.97 5.46 -14.01
N ARG A 163 -32.72 4.23 -13.55
CA ARG A 163 -33.51 3.04 -13.89
C ARG A 163 -33.88 2.23 -12.65
N ASP A 164 -35.17 2.03 -12.42
CA ASP A 164 -35.68 1.28 -11.26
C ASP A 164 -35.24 -0.20 -11.22
N ASP A 165 -34.84 -0.77 -12.38
CA ASP A 165 -34.35 -2.14 -12.49
C ASP A 165 -32.87 -2.34 -12.12
N ARG A 166 -32.18 -1.28 -11.68
CA ARG A 166 -30.74 -1.28 -11.38
C ARG A 166 -30.44 -0.84 -9.94
N PRO A 167 -29.51 -1.52 -9.23
CA PRO A 167 -29.06 -1.03 -7.94
C PRO A 167 -28.19 0.22 -8.07
N VAL A 168 -28.17 1.03 -7.01
CA VAL A 168 -27.30 2.21 -6.90
C VAL A 168 -25.90 1.80 -6.46
N VAL A 169 -24.87 2.42 -7.03
CA VAL A 169 -23.47 2.31 -6.58
C VAL A 169 -22.86 3.70 -6.44
N VAL A 170 -22.00 3.90 -5.45
CA VAL A 170 -21.34 5.19 -5.21
C VAL A 170 -19.87 5.11 -5.64
N ILE A 171 -19.39 6.13 -6.35
CA ILE A 171 -17.96 6.32 -6.65
C ILE A 171 -17.51 7.64 -6.04
N VAL A 172 -16.55 7.59 -5.13
CA VAL A 172 -15.98 8.77 -4.48
C VAL A 172 -14.68 9.16 -5.18
N SER A 173 -14.52 10.44 -5.53
CA SER A 173 -13.24 11.04 -5.93
C SER A 173 -12.89 12.22 -5.03
N HIS A 174 -11.61 12.40 -4.68
CA HIS A 174 -11.16 13.55 -3.88
C HIS A 174 -11.29 14.89 -4.61
N GLU A 175 -11.28 14.87 -5.94
CA GLU A 175 -11.60 16.01 -6.81
C GLU A 175 -11.99 15.56 -8.22
N ALA A 176 -12.45 16.51 -9.05
CA ALA A 176 -12.74 16.30 -10.46
C ALA A 176 -11.70 16.96 -11.39
N SER A 177 -10.41 16.91 -11.03
CA SER A 177 -9.33 17.40 -11.91
C SER A 177 -8.99 16.39 -13.01
N ARG A 178 -8.33 16.85 -14.08
CA ARG A 178 -7.86 15.98 -15.18
C ARG A 178 -6.56 15.22 -14.81
N SER A 179 -6.49 14.68 -13.60
CA SER A 179 -5.32 13.97 -13.07
C SER A 179 -5.58 12.46 -12.91
N GLY A 180 -4.53 11.67 -12.66
CA GLY A 180 -4.60 10.21 -12.78
C GLY A 180 -5.69 9.52 -11.95
N ALA A 181 -5.87 9.93 -10.68
CA ALA A 181 -6.85 9.31 -9.80
C ALA A 181 -8.31 9.68 -10.15
N PRO A 182 -8.72 10.94 -10.34
CA PRO A 182 -10.07 11.26 -10.82
C PRO A 182 -10.41 10.65 -12.18
N ILE A 183 -9.42 10.55 -13.09
CA ILE A 183 -9.58 9.88 -14.39
C ILE A 183 -9.85 8.38 -14.22
N LEU A 184 -9.22 7.71 -13.26
CA LEU A 184 -9.55 6.33 -12.92
C LEU A 184 -10.99 6.20 -12.40
N ALA A 185 -11.43 7.08 -11.49
CA ALA A 185 -12.80 7.11 -11.00
C ALA A 185 -13.83 7.33 -12.14
N LEU A 186 -13.52 8.18 -13.11
CA LEU A 186 -14.35 8.40 -14.31
C LEU A 186 -14.44 7.14 -15.19
N ASN A 187 -13.34 6.41 -15.37
CA ASN A 187 -13.33 5.17 -16.14
C ASN A 187 -14.12 4.05 -15.44
N LEU A 188 -14.02 3.95 -14.10
CA LEU A 188 -14.87 3.07 -13.30
C LEU A 188 -16.36 3.44 -13.41
N ALA A 189 -16.69 4.74 -13.36
CA ALA A 189 -18.07 5.22 -13.54
C ALA A 189 -18.66 4.82 -14.90
N ARG A 190 -17.90 5.01 -16.00
CA ARG A 190 -18.26 4.55 -17.35
C ARG A 190 -18.62 3.06 -17.37
N THR A 191 -17.75 2.20 -16.85
CA THR A 191 -17.99 0.75 -16.86
C THR A 191 -19.15 0.34 -15.95
N PHE A 192 -19.35 1.02 -14.82
CA PHE A 192 -20.44 0.69 -13.89
C PHE A 192 -21.80 1.17 -14.38
N ALA A 193 -21.88 2.28 -15.12
CA ALA A 193 -23.12 2.78 -15.74
C ALA A 193 -23.75 1.79 -16.74
N GLU A 194 -22.99 0.81 -17.26
CA GLU A 194 -23.55 -0.28 -18.07
C GLU A 194 -24.61 -1.10 -17.31
N ARG A 195 -24.50 -1.21 -15.98
CA ARG A 195 -25.31 -2.11 -15.12
C ARG A 195 -25.95 -1.46 -13.89
N TYR A 196 -25.45 -0.32 -13.44
CA TYR A 196 -25.84 0.32 -12.18
C TYR A 196 -26.36 1.75 -12.40
N ASN A 197 -27.11 2.26 -11.41
CA ASN A 197 -27.33 3.69 -11.24
C ASN A 197 -26.12 4.26 -10.48
N VAL A 198 -25.18 4.88 -11.20
CA VAL A 198 -23.94 5.40 -10.59
C VAL A 198 -24.19 6.79 -9.99
N VAL A 199 -23.84 6.98 -8.72
CA VAL A 199 -23.76 8.30 -8.07
C VAL A 199 -22.29 8.63 -7.84
N VAL A 200 -21.82 9.75 -8.39
CA VAL A 200 -20.44 10.22 -8.19
C VAL A 200 -20.40 11.25 -7.06
N VAL A 201 -19.59 11.01 -6.04
CA VAL A 201 -19.33 11.97 -4.96
C VAL A 201 -17.93 12.54 -5.13
N SER A 202 -17.82 13.80 -5.56
CA SER A 202 -16.54 14.50 -5.67
C SER A 202 -16.32 15.42 -4.45
N LEU A 203 -15.21 15.30 -3.74
CA LEU A 203 -14.96 16.18 -2.59
C LEU A 203 -14.62 17.63 -3.02
N ARG A 204 -14.24 17.81 -4.29
CA ARG A 204 -13.95 19.10 -4.93
C ARG A 204 -14.41 19.12 -6.39
N ALA A 205 -14.80 20.30 -6.88
CA ALA A 205 -15.02 20.56 -8.29
C ALA A 205 -13.72 20.54 -9.11
N GLY A 206 -13.83 20.44 -10.42
CA GLY A 206 -12.71 20.50 -11.38
C GLY A 206 -13.14 20.34 -12.84
N GLU A 207 -12.15 20.24 -13.74
CA GLU A 207 -12.32 20.18 -15.20
C GLU A 207 -13.23 19.05 -15.70
N VAL A 208 -13.17 17.86 -15.10
CA VAL A 208 -13.89 16.66 -15.60
C VAL A 208 -15.28 16.47 -14.96
N LEU A 209 -15.87 17.51 -14.38
CA LEU A 209 -17.23 17.45 -13.83
C LEU A 209 -18.28 17.08 -14.88
N VAL A 210 -18.19 17.68 -16.08
CA VAL A 210 -19.12 17.37 -17.17
C VAL A 210 -18.97 15.92 -17.63
N ASP A 211 -17.72 15.43 -17.71
CA ASP A 211 -17.46 14.02 -18.03
C ASP A 211 -18.05 13.07 -17.00
N PHE A 212 -18.01 13.42 -15.70
CA PHE A 212 -18.72 12.64 -14.69
C PHE A 212 -20.22 12.62 -14.94
N GLN A 213 -20.85 13.78 -15.21
CA GLN A 213 -22.28 13.85 -15.52
C GLN A 213 -22.67 12.97 -16.72
N GLU A 214 -21.82 12.85 -17.75
CA GLU A 214 -22.06 11.94 -18.89
C GLU A 214 -22.05 10.44 -18.53
N THR A 215 -21.62 10.08 -17.33
CA THR A 215 -21.35 8.69 -16.92
C THR A 215 -22.11 8.24 -15.68
N CYS A 216 -22.97 9.10 -15.12
CA CYS A 216 -23.66 8.84 -13.87
C CYS A 216 -25.11 9.35 -13.90
N THR A 217 -25.92 8.94 -12.92
CA THR A 217 -27.28 9.46 -12.71
C THR A 217 -27.27 10.76 -11.90
N GLU A 218 -26.26 10.97 -11.05
CA GLU A 218 -26.12 12.15 -10.20
C GLU A 218 -24.64 12.41 -9.84
N VAL A 219 -24.21 13.68 -9.82
CA VAL A 219 -22.92 14.10 -9.23
C VAL A 219 -23.19 14.95 -8.00
N ARG A 220 -22.65 14.55 -6.85
CA ARG A 220 -22.60 15.37 -5.62
C ARG A 220 -21.22 15.94 -5.39
N ILE A 221 -21.15 17.19 -4.94
CA ILE A 221 -19.89 17.89 -4.71
C ILE A 221 -19.88 18.43 -3.28
N ALA A 222 -19.00 17.93 -2.40
CA ALA A 222 -18.98 18.27 -0.97
C ALA A 222 -18.48 19.69 -0.63
N ALA A 223 -18.35 20.57 -1.62
CA ALA A 223 -17.65 21.86 -1.60
C ALA A 223 -16.14 21.75 -1.30
N GLN A 224 -15.76 21.10 -0.20
CA GLN A 224 -14.38 20.83 0.19
C GLN A 224 -14.24 19.43 0.83
N PRO A 225 -13.03 18.86 0.89
CA PRO A 225 -12.76 17.70 1.74
C PRO A 225 -12.92 18.12 3.20
N PHE A 226 -13.71 17.36 3.95
CA PHE A 226 -13.82 17.48 5.40
C PHE A 226 -12.84 16.57 6.13
N ASP A 227 -12.37 17.02 7.30
CA ASP A 227 -11.46 16.30 8.19
C ASP A 227 -12.18 15.33 9.15
N SER A 228 -13.53 15.27 9.13
CA SER A 228 -14.33 14.30 9.89
C SER A 228 -15.35 13.57 9.01
N ALA A 229 -15.64 12.31 9.35
CA ALA A 229 -16.68 11.49 8.76
C ALA A 229 -18.09 12.08 8.97
N ASP A 230 -18.35 12.64 10.15
CA ASP A 230 -19.68 13.14 10.55
C ASP A 230 -20.24 14.19 9.58
N GLN A 231 -19.35 15.01 9.01
CA GLN A 231 -19.70 16.13 8.13
C GLN A 231 -20.27 15.68 6.78
N TYR A 232 -20.04 14.43 6.40
CA TYR A 232 -20.59 13.84 5.18
C TYR A 232 -21.85 13.02 5.40
N GLY A 233 -22.21 12.75 6.66
CA GLY A 233 -23.37 11.95 7.02
C GLY A 233 -24.65 12.38 6.30
N PRO A 234 -25.05 13.66 6.38
CA PRO A 234 -26.27 14.14 5.72
C PRO A 234 -26.31 13.90 4.21
N MET A 235 -25.17 14.05 3.51
CA MET A 235 -25.09 13.78 2.07
C MET A 235 -25.32 12.30 1.76
N LEU A 236 -24.75 11.39 2.56
CA LEU A 236 -24.93 9.95 2.39
C LEU A 236 -26.33 9.49 2.80
N ASP A 237 -26.93 10.13 3.81
CA ASP A 237 -28.31 9.87 4.23
C ASP A 237 -29.32 10.25 3.14
N GLU A 238 -29.10 11.38 2.45
CA GLU A 238 -29.89 11.78 1.28
C GLU A 238 -29.76 10.81 0.09
N ILE A 239 -28.56 10.30 -0.20
CA ILE A 239 -28.38 9.25 -1.23
C ILE A 239 -29.15 7.99 -0.82
N GLY A 240 -28.95 7.52 0.42
CA GLY A 240 -29.57 6.31 0.95
C GLY A 240 -31.09 6.39 1.09
N ALA A 241 -31.66 7.60 1.18
CA ALA A 241 -33.10 7.85 1.18
C ALA A 241 -33.74 7.68 -0.20
N ALA A 242 -33.01 7.92 -1.29
CA ALA A 242 -33.47 7.63 -2.64
C ALA A 242 -33.41 6.12 -2.95
N ALA A 243 -32.23 5.52 -2.74
CA ALA A 243 -32.06 4.07 -2.68
C ALA A 243 -30.74 3.74 -1.97
N GLN A 244 -30.75 2.71 -1.11
CA GLN A 244 -29.55 2.27 -0.40
C GLN A 244 -28.48 1.76 -1.40
N PRO A 245 -27.26 2.34 -1.39
CA PRO A 245 -26.19 1.87 -2.27
C PRO A 245 -25.80 0.42 -2.00
N LEU A 246 -25.64 -0.36 -3.07
CA LEU A 246 -25.20 -1.75 -3.01
C LEU A 246 -23.76 -1.86 -2.50
N PHE A 247 -22.90 -0.93 -2.94
CA PHE A 247 -21.53 -0.74 -2.49
C PHE A 247 -21.03 0.67 -2.87
N ALA A 248 -19.87 1.04 -2.34
CA ALA A 248 -19.13 2.24 -2.70
C ALA A 248 -17.66 1.94 -3.04
N VAL A 249 -17.12 2.62 -4.06
CA VAL A 249 -15.68 2.64 -4.36
C VAL A 249 -15.11 3.98 -3.90
N VAL A 250 -14.15 3.95 -2.98
CA VAL A 250 -13.49 5.15 -2.45
C VAL A 250 -12.10 5.25 -3.04
N ASN A 251 -11.95 6.14 -4.02
CA ASN A 251 -10.71 6.31 -4.78
C ASN A 251 -9.79 7.37 -4.17
N CYS A 252 -8.50 7.04 -4.02
CA CYS A 252 -7.43 7.84 -3.40
C CYS A 252 -7.53 7.96 -1.85
N ILE A 253 -6.37 7.93 -1.20
CA ILE A 253 -6.22 8.10 0.27
C ILE A 253 -6.70 9.46 0.79
N GLU A 254 -6.77 10.49 -0.07
CA GLU A 254 -7.35 11.80 0.25
C GLU A 254 -8.86 11.72 0.52
N SER A 255 -9.54 10.70 -0.01
CA SER A 255 -10.97 10.45 0.25
C SER A 255 -11.24 9.57 1.48
N ARG A 256 -10.21 9.17 2.26
CA ARG A 256 -10.33 8.17 3.34
C ARG A 256 -11.45 8.42 4.37
N HIS A 257 -11.79 9.68 4.67
CA HIS A 257 -12.85 10.00 5.63
C HIS A 257 -14.24 9.51 5.18
N MET A 258 -14.44 9.21 3.88
CA MET A 258 -15.62 8.51 3.37
C MET A 258 -15.78 7.09 3.90
N LEU A 259 -14.68 6.36 4.07
CA LEU A 259 -14.72 4.95 4.44
C LEU A 259 -15.50 4.76 5.74
N ARG A 260 -15.24 5.60 6.74
CA ARG A 260 -15.98 5.59 8.01
C ARG A 260 -17.44 6.02 7.85
N ALA A 261 -17.71 7.12 7.13
CA ALA A 261 -19.07 7.64 6.96
C ALA A 261 -20.00 6.66 6.22
N LEU A 262 -19.44 5.87 5.28
CA LEU A 262 -20.10 4.78 4.56
C LEU A 262 -20.27 3.53 5.44
N ARG A 263 -19.23 3.14 6.20
CA ARG A 263 -19.25 2.01 7.14
C ARG A 263 -20.32 2.20 8.24
N GLU A 264 -20.42 3.40 8.80
CA GLU A 264 -21.45 3.75 9.80
C GLU A 264 -22.89 3.63 9.27
N ARG A 265 -23.07 3.54 7.93
CA ARG A 265 -24.34 3.32 7.23
C ARG A 265 -24.50 1.89 6.68
N GLY A 266 -23.54 1.00 6.94
CA GLY A 266 -23.57 -0.38 6.45
C GLY A 266 -23.38 -0.52 4.93
N ILE A 267 -22.81 0.50 4.26
CA ILE A 267 -22.51 0.45 2.82
C ILE A 267 -21.12 -0.20 2.64
N PRO A 268 -21.00 -1.36 1.97
CA PRO A 268 -19.70 -2.01 1.75
C PRO A 268 -18.78 -1.16 0.87
N THR A 269 -17.49 -1.17 1.19
CA THR A 269 -16.49 -0.27 0.60
C THR A 269 -15.30 -1.00 -0.02
N VAL A 270 -14.87 -0.53 -1.19
CA VAL A 270 -13.54 -0.84 -1.75
C VAL A 270 -12.72 0.44 -1.77
N GLY A 271 -11.66 0.50 -0.96
CA GLY A 271 -10.69 1.59 -0.96
C GLY A 271 -9.60 1.36 -2.00
N LEU A 272 -9.41 2.30 -2.93
CA LEU A 272 -8.35 2.25 -3.94
C LEU A 272 -7.22 3.22 -3.53
N PHE A 273 -6.04 2.69 -3.22
CA PHE A 273 -4.88 3.49 -2.80
C PHE A 273 -3.75 3.39 -3.81
N HIS A 274 -3.33 4.55 -4.30
CA HIS A 274 -2.40 4.70 -5.42
C HIS A 274 -1.23 5.62 -5.03
N GLU A 275 -0.91 5.65 -3.75
CA GLU A 275 0.05 6.52 -3.09
C GLU A 275 1.07 5.72 -2.27
N PHE A 276 2.21 6.32 -1.94
CA PHE A 276 3.15 5.75 -0.97
C PHE A 276 2.84 6.31 0.43
N ALA A 277 2.63 5.46 1.43
CA ALA A 277 2.42 5.92 2.82
C ALA A 277 3.59 6.79 3.35
N SER A 278 4.81 6.56 2.85
CA SER A 278 5.97 7.40 3.13
C SER A 278 5.83 8.85 2.64
N ASN A 279 5.00 9.16 1.63
CA ASN A 279 4.80 10.52 1.11
C ASN A 279 3.52 11.24 1.59
N ILE A 280 2.56 10.53 2.19
CA ILE A 280 1.30 11.08 2.72
C ILE A 280 1.46 11.61 4.16
N LEU A 281 0.68 12.62 4.51
CA LEU A 281 0.52 13.16 5.87
C LEU A 281 -0.97 13.40 6.18
N PRO A 282 -1.42 13.21 7.44
CA PRO A 282 -0.67 12.70 8.59
C PRO A 282 -0.28 11.23 8.39
N LYS A 283 0.74 10.76 9.13
CA LYS A 283 1.19 9.35 9.04
C LYS A 283 0.16 8.31 9.49
N THR A 284 -0.90 8.76 10.16
CA THR A 284 -2.05 7.92 10.51
C THR A 284 -3.01 7.65 9.35
N ALA A 285 -2.93 8.38 8.23
CA ALA A 285 -3.94 8.33 7.15
C ALA A 285 -4.17 6.92 6.58
N PHE A 286 -3.11 6.14 6.34
CA PHE A 286 -3.25 4.75 5.88
C PHE A 286 -3.81 3.82 6.98
N ALA A 287 -3.38 3.99 8.23
CA ALA A 287 -3.91 3.22 9.36
C ALA A 287 -5.39 3.54 9.65
N GLU A 288 -5.82 4.79 9.43
CA GLU A 288 -7.24 5.18 9.42
C GLU A 288 -7.97 4.43 8.31
N ALA A 289 -7.51 4.54 7.06
CA ALA A 289 -8.14 3.90 5.92
C ALA A 289 -8.25 2.36 6.05
N PHE A 290 -7.22 1.70 6.59
CA PHE A 290 -7.20 0.25 6.81
C PHE A 290 -8.20 -0.24 7.87
N ARG A 291 -8.51 0.61 8.87
CA ARG A 291 -9.57 0.32 9.85
C ARG A 291 -10.94 0.40 9.23
N GLU A 292 -11.17 1.33 8.32
CA GLU A 292 -12.53 1.70 7.90
C GLU A 292 -12.99 1.02 6.60
N ALA A 293 -12.11 0.82 5.62
CA ALA A 293 -12.46 0.11 4.37
C ALA A 293 -12.90 -1.35 4.62
N ASP A 294 -13.67 -1.97 3.73
CA ASP A 294 -13.95 -3.41 3.80
C ASP A 294 -12.92 -4.18 2.98
N GLN A 295 -12.73 -3.79 1.72
CA GLN A 295 -11.66 -4.27 0.84
C GLN A 295 -10.69 -3.13 0.51
N ILE A 296 -9.42 -3.46 0.35
CA ILE A 296 -8.31 -2.52 0.14
C ILE A 296 -7.53 -2.95 -1.10
N VAL A 297 -7.42 -2.06 -2.08
CA VAL A 297 -6.73 -2.34 -3.34
C VAL A 297 -5.55 -1.37 -3.50
N PHE A 298 -4.37 -1.94 -3.67
CA PHE A 298 -3.16 -1.24 -4.09
C PHE A 298 -2.86 -1.50 -5.56
N SER A 299 -2.25 -0.55 -6.25
CA SER A 299 -1.84 -0.75 -7.65
C SER A 299 -0.55 -1.58 -7.80
N THR A 300 0.26 -1.74 -6.76
CA THR A 300 1.55 -2.46 -6.81
C THR A 300 1.89 -3.12 -5.47
N GLU A 301 2.72 -4.17 -5.47
CA GLU A 301 3.26 -4.77 -4.24
C GLU A 301 4.13 -3.75 -3.47
N LEU A 302 4.96 -3.00 -4.19
CA LEU A 302 5.79 -1.90 -3.66
C LEU A 302 5.02 -0.85 -2.82
N THR A 303 3.77 -0.52 -3.18
CA THR A 303 2.98 0.45 -2.38
C THR A 303 2.29 -0.17 -1.18
N ILE A 304 1.83 -1.41 -1.26
CA ILE A 304 1.27 -2.10 -0.08
C ILE A 304 2.37 -2.40 0.94
N GLU A 305 3.54 -2.91 0.53
CA GLU A 305 4.71 -3.10 1.39
C GLU A 305 5.04 -1.81 2.14
N ASN A 306 5.18 -0.69 1.41
CA ASN A 306 5.45 0.60 2.03
C ASN A 306 4.32 1.06 2.99
N ALA A 307 3.06 0.71 2.72
CA ALA A 307 1.96 1.07 3.62
C ALA A 307 1.92 0.19 4.89
N LEU A 308 2.22 -1.11 4.78
CA LEU A 308 2.29 -2.02 5.92
C LEU A 308 3.48 -1.67 6.83
N GLU A 309 4.66 -1.39 6.27
CA GLU A 309 5.83 -0.90 7.00
C GLU A 309 5.55 0.37 7.83
N GLN A 310 4.79 1.31 7.27
CA GLN A 310 4.50 2.61 7.92
C GLN A 310 3.35 2.53 8.94
N THR A 311 2.58 1.43 8.98
CA THR A 311 1.37 1.30 9.81
C THR A 311 1.41 0.13 10.80
N SER A 312 2.37 -0.78 10.68
CA SER A 312 2.47 -2.05 11.42
C SER A 312 1.26 -2.98 11.24
N PHE A 313 0.48 -2.81 10.17
CA PHE A 313 -0.60 -3.75 9.84
C PHE A 313 -0.05 -5.04 9.25
N VAL A 314 -0.68 -6.16 9.58
CA VAL A 314 -0.52 -7.43 8.87
C VAL A 314 -1.43 -7.44 7.63
N ARG A 315 -0.88 -7.88 6.49
CA ARG A 315 -1.67 -8.13 5.28
C ARG A 315 -2.66 -9.27 5.55
N THR A 316 -3.95 -8.97 5.46
CA THR A 316 -5.04 -9.97 5.53
C THR A 316 -5.64 -10.19 4.14
N GLU A 317 -6.62 -11.08 4.03
CA GLU A 317 -7.36 -11.34 2.78
C GLU A 317 -8.14 -10.13 2.23
N ARG A 318 -8.25 -9.05 3.02
CA ARG A 318 -8.82 -7.76 2.62
C ARG A 318 -7.89 -6.93 1.72
N PHE A 319 -6.62 -7.33 1.56
CA PHE A 319 -5.58 -6.56 0.89
C PHE A 319 -5.17 -7.15 -0.47
N HIS A 320 -5.53 -6.44 -1.53
CA HIS A 320 -5.36 -6.87 -2.93
C HIS A 320 -4.34 -6.00 -3.64
N VAL A 321 -3.62 -6.60 -4.61
CA VAL A 321 -2.75 -5.86 -5.53
C VAL A 321 -3.29 -6.03 -6.94
N LEU A 322 -3.92 -4.98 -7.46
CA LEU A 322 -4.52 -4.92 -8.79
C LEU A 322 -3.97 -3.68 -9.51
N PRO A 323 -2.96 -3.83 -10.37
CA PRO A 323 -2.54 -2.79 -11.30
C PRO A 323 -3.72 -2.31 -12.14
N GLN A 324 -3.95 -1.00 -12.13
CA GLN A 324 -5.05 -0.38 -12.85
C GLN A 324 -4.88 -0.51 -14.38
N GLY A 325 -5.99 -0.58 -15.10
CA GLY A 325 -5.97 -0.57 -16.57
C GLY A 325 -5.68 0.79 -17.17
N ARG A 326 -5.41 0.80 -18.49
CA ARG A 326 -5.22 2.02 -19.28
C ARG A 326 -6.51 2.84 -19.24
N CYS A 327 -6.44 4.03 -18.66
CA CYS A 327 -7.62 4.90 -18.54
C CYS A 327 -7.82 5.72 -19.81
N GLU A 328 -9.05 5.76 -20.33
CA GLU A 328 -9.40 6.70 -21.39
C GLU A 328 -9.48 8.12 -20.82
N LEU A 329 -8.71 9.03 -21.39
CA LEU A 329 -8.83 10.46 -21.09
C LEU A 329 -10.05 11.04 -21.82
N PRO A 330 -10.90 11.85 -21.16
CA PRO A 330 -11.98 12.54 -21.85
C PRO A 330 -11.42 13.52 -22.90
N GLY A 331 -12.14 13.71 -23.99
CA GLY A 331 -11.82 14.74 -24.97
C GLY A 331 -12.16 16.12 -24.40
N ARG A 332 -11.29 17.13 -24.58
CA ARG A 332 -11.51 18.51 -24.08
C ARG A 332 -12.66 19.28 -24.75
N GLY A 333 -13.56 18.61 -25.48
CA GLY A 333 -14.46 19.25 -26.45
C GLY A 333 -13.73 19.97 -27.59
N GLU A 334 -12.41 19.77 -27.72
CA GLU A 334 -11.57 20.40 -28.73
C GLU A 334 -11.99 19.94 -30.13
N SER A 335 -12.16 20.91 -31.05
CA SER A 335 -12.47 20.61 -32.44
C SER A 335 -11.29 19.91 -33.13
N GLU A 336 -11.56 19.17 -34.20
CA GLU A 336 -10.51 18.51 -34.99
C GLU A 336 -9.41 19.48 -35.45
N ALA A 337 -9.81 20.70 -35.82
CA ALA A 337 -8.88 21.76 -36.17
C ALA A 337 -7.98 22.21 -34.99
N SER A 338 -8.48 22.17 -33.74
CA SER A 338 -7.68 22.45 -32.55
C SER A 338 -6.69 21.32 -32.27
N ARG A 339 -7.14 20.06 -32.34
CA ARG A 339 -6.28 18.88 -32.16
C ARG A 339 -5.17 18.83 -33.21
N GLN A 340 -5.51 19.04 -34.49
CA GLN A 340 -4.53 19.09 -35.57
C GLN A 340 -3.52 20.25 -35.39
N LYS A 341 -3.95 21.39 -34.84
CA LYS A 341 -3.06 22.52 -34.52
C LYS A 341 -2.11 22.20 -33.37
N GLU A 342 -2.57 21.51 -32.33
CA GLU A 342 -1.72 21.07 -31.23
C GLU A 342 -0.74 19.97 -31.67
N ARG A 343 -1.17 19.01 -32.51
CA ARG A 343 -0.26 18.04 -33.15
C ARG A 343 0.83 18.73 -33.97
N ALA A 344 0.47 19.71 -34.81
CA ALA A 344 1.45 20.50 -35.56
C ALA A 344 2.40 21.33 -34.65
N ARG A 345 1.94 21.78 -33.47
CA ARG A 345 2.80 22.40 -32.44
C ARG A 345 3.77 21.37 -31.84
N LEU A 346 3.29 20.18 -31.52
CA LEU A 346 4.11 19.07 -31.01
C LEU A 346 5.15 18.65 -32.07
N ASP A 347 4.77 18.46 -33.33
CA ASP A 347 5.70 18.14 -34.43
C ASP A 347 6.87 19.15 -34.47
N ALA A 348 6.56 20.45 -34.47
CA ALA A 348 7.57 21.52 -34.53
C ALA A 348 8.49 21.60 -33.29
N VAL A 349 8.00 21.19 -32.11
CA VAL A 349 8.75 21.26 -30.85
C VAL A 349 9.52 19.96 -30.55
N LEU A 350 8.94 18.81 -30.88
CA LEU A 350 9.53 17.48 -30.68
C LEU A 350 10.50 17.11 -31.81
N GLN A 351 10.29 17.61 -33.02
CA GLN A 351 11.11 17.37 -34.22
C GLN A 351 11.46 18.68 -34.94
N PRO A 352 12.19 19.62 -34.30
CA PRO A 352 12.50 20.92 -34.89
C PRO A 352 13.37 20.85 -36.16
N ASN A 353 14.05 19.72 -36.38
CA ASN A 353 14.84 19.42 -37.58
C ASN A 353 14.02 18.69 -38.67
N GLY A 354 12.72 18.47 -38.47
CA GLY A 354 11.83 17.70 -39.33
C GLY A 354 11.84 16.19 -39.04
N PRO A 355 10.82 15.44 -39.49
CA PRO A 355 10.67 14.01 -39.21
C PRO A 355 11.78 13.15 -39.84
N ASP A 356 12.30 13.57 -40.99
CA ASP A 356 13.36 12.85 -41.73
C ASP A 356 14.76 12.99 -41.09
N ALA A 357 14.91 13.82 -40.06
CA ALA A 357 16.19 14.00 -39.35
C ALA A 357 16.66 12.74 -38.59
N GLY A 358 15.76 11.76 -38.38
CA GLY A 358 16.10 10.48 -37.75
C GLY A 358 16.51 10.58 -36.28
N GLU A 359 16.13 11.66 -35.59
CA GLU A 359 16.46 11.86 -34.17
C GLU A 359 15.79 10.79 -33.28
N PHE A 360 16.52 10.28 -32.30
CA PHE A 360 16.01 9.32 -31.33
C PHE A 360 15.35 10.07 -30.17
N LEU A 361 14.03 10.29 -30.27
CA LEU A 361 13.28 11.06 -29.27
C LEU A 361 13.07 10.26 -27.97
N VAL A 362 13.54 10.83 -26.86
CA VAL A 362 13.42 10.30 -25.50
C VAL A 362 12.50 11.22 -24.70
N LEU A 363 11.37 10.66 -24.27
CA LEU A 363 10.30 11.38 -23.60
C LEU A 363 10.38 11.19 -22.08
N GLY A 364 10.23 12.28 -21.33
CA GLY A 364 9.83 12.28 -19.93
C GLY A 364 8.45 12.94 -19.82
N ALA A 365 7.61 12.50 -18.88
CA ALA A 365 6.26 13.01 -18.76
C ALA A 365 5.78 13.15 -17.30
N GLY A 366 5.14 14.28 -17.00
CA GLY A 366 4.50 14.58 -15.73
C GLY A 366 4.89 15.94 -15.14
N TYR A 367 4.31 16.27 -13.97
CA TYR A 367 4.61 17.49 -13.23
C TYR A 367 6.12 17.67 -13.00
N VAL A 368 6.62 18.89 -13.23
CA VAL A 368 7.99 19.26 -12.86
C VAL A 368 8.08 19.42 -11.35
N GLN A 369 8.52 18.36 -10.68
CA GLN A 369 8.66 18.29 -9.22
C GLN A 369 9.77 17.31 -8.82
N MET A 370 10.38 17.51 -7.65
CA MET A 370 11.45 16.65 -7.10
C MET A 370 11.09 15.16 -7.09
N ARG A 371 9.82 14.82 -6.83
CA ARG A 371 9.30 13.43 -6.84
C ARG A 371 9.44 12.74 -8.20
N LYS A 372 9.26 13.49 -9.30
CA LYS A 372 9.33 12.98 -10.68
C LYS A 372 10.76 12.94 -11.25
N GLY A 373 11.74 13.53 -10.54
CA GLY A 373 13.16 13.36 -10.86
C GLY A 373 13.59 13.95 -12.20
N VAL A 374 13.10 15.14 -12.53
CA VAL A 374 13.51 15.88 -13.76
C VAL A 374 15.02 16.13 -13.75
N ASP A 375 15.59 16.39 -12.58
CA ASP A 375 17.03 16.52 -12.35
C ASP A 375 17.82 15.25 -12.72
N LEU A 376 17.22 14.06 -12.53
CA LEU A 376 17.79 12.76 -12.91
C LEU A 376 17.62 12.49 -14.42
N PHE A 377 16.52 12.94 -15.03
CA PHE A 377 16.32 12.89 -16.49
C PHE A 377 17.40 13.70 -17.21
N ILE A 378 17.68 14.92 -16.74
CA ILE A 378 18.79 15.76 -17.22
C ILE A 378 20.15 15.04 -17.04
N ASN A 379 20.32 14.33 -15.94
CA ASN A 379 21.54 13.61 -15.58
C ASN A 379 21.84 12.43 -16.53
N VAL A 380 20.79 11.71 -16.95
CA VAL A 380 20.84 10.68 -18.00
C VAL A 380 21.09 11.31 -19.38
N ALA A 381 20.36 12.38 -19.72
CA ALA A 381 20.51 13.10 -21.00
C ALA A 381 21.97 13.55 -21.23
N ARG A 382 22.59 14.16 -20.21
CA ARG A 382 24.00 14.58 -20.23
C ARG A 382 24.97 13.41 -20.49
N ARG A 383 24.71 12.23 -19.92
CA ARG A 383 25.54 11.03 -20.15
C ARG A 383 25.40 10.54 -21.60
N VAL A 384 24.17 10.33 -22.05
CA VAL A 384 23.87 9.85 -23.41
C VAL A 384 24.49 10.79 -24.45
N LEU A 385 24.19 12.10 -24.38
CA LEU A 385 24.67 13.10 -25.34
C LEU A 385 26.20 13.29 -25.33
N SER A 386 26.90 12.85 -24.28
CA SER A 386 28.37 12.87 -24.26
C SER A 386 29.02 11.76 -25.10
N THR A 387 28.27 10.71 -25.44
CA THR A 387 28.72 9.61 -26.32
C THR A 387 28.53 9.95 -27.81
N PRO A 388 29.36 9.42 -28.73
CA PRO A 388 29.17 9.60 -30.17
C PRO A 388 27.78 9.18 -30.67
N GLU A 389 27.27 8.04 -30.21
CA GLU A 389 25.98 7.48 -30.61
C GLU A 389 24.81 8.30 -30.07
N GLY A 390 24.91 8.76 -28.82
CA GLY A 390 23.90 9.60 -28.20
C GLY A 390 23.70 10.96 -28.88
N ARG A 391 24.62 11.40 -29.76
CA ARG A 391 24.48 12.65 -30.54
C ARG A 391 23.32 12.65 -31.55
N SER A 392 22.58 11.56 -31.72
CA SER A 392 21.29 11.53 -32.43
C SER A 392 20.07 11.64 -31.52
N ALA A 393 20.21 11.58 -30.18
CA ALA A 393 19.09 11.64 -29.25
C ALA A 393 18.55 13.06 -29.03
N ARG A 394 17.23 13.21 -28.93
CA ARG A 394 16.59 14.44 -28.42
C ARG A 394 15.82 14.10 -27.16
N PHE A 395 15.97 14.90 -26.11
CA PHE A 395 15.29 14.71 -24.85
C PHE A 395 14.16 15.73 -24.73
N VAL A 396 12.96 15.29 -24.36
CA VAL A 396 11.83 16.20 -24.12
C VAL A 396 11.13 15.81 -22.84
N TRP A 397 10.81 16.81 -22.01
CA TRP A 397 9.93 16.62 -20.85
C TRP A 397 8.60 17.34 -21.08
N ILE A 398 7.48 16.62 -21.04
CA ILE A 398 6.12 17.17 -21.18
C ILE A 398 5.43 17.23 -19.82
N GLY A 399 4.98 18.41 -19.39
CA GLY A 399 4.08 18.53 -18.24
C GLY A 399 4.01 19.93 -17.60
N PRO A 400 3.12 20.09 -16.62
CA PRO A 400 2.91 21.37 -15.94
C PRO A 400 3.98 21.67 -14.88
N LYS A 401 3.93 22.90 -14.33
CA LYS A 401 4.80 23.44 -13.26
C LYS A 401 6.27 23.71 -13.65
N TYR A 402 6.58 23.81 -14.95
CA TYR A 402 7.81 24.47 -15.40
C TYR A 402 7.58 25.97 -15.56
N ASP A 403 7.98 26.78 -14.57
CA ASP A 403 7.92 28.24 -14.60
C ASP A 403 9.15 28.84 -13.87
N PRO A 404 10.34 28.86 -14.51
CA PRO A 404 11.58 29.32 -13.89
C PRO A 404 11.56 30.79 -13.44
N GLU A 405 10.68 31.62 -14.02
CA GLU A 405 10.53 33.03 -13.64
C GLU A 405 9.81 33.20 -12.30
N ARG A 406 8.97 32.22 -11.89
CA ARG A 406 8.08 32.35 -10.71
C ARG A 406 8.26 31.27 -9.65
N ASP A 407 8.70 30.07 -10.01
CA ASP A 407 8.99 28.98 -9.07
C ASP A 407 10.49 28.92 -8.72
N ALA A 408 10.83 29.64 -7.65
CA ALA A 408 12.15 29.58 -7.01
C ALA A 408 12.39 28.29 -6.19
N GLY A 409 11.43 27.37 -6.14
CA GLY A 409 11.47 26.13 -5.36
C GLY A 409 12.10 24.94 -6.10
N TYR A 410 11.81 24.77 -7.40
CA TYR A 410 12.37 23.65 -8.18
C TYR A 410 12.72 24.01 -9.63
N SER A 411 11.79 24.61 -10.40
CA SER A 411 11.97 24.82 -11.84
C SER A 411 13.14 25.73 -12.21
N VAL A 412 13.46 26.75 -11.40
CA VAL A 412 14.66 27.59 -11.60
C VAL A 412 15.97 26.79 -11.57
N TYR A 413 16.05 25.74 -10.73
CA TYR A 413 17.23 24.87 -10.65
C TYR A 413 17.30 23.90 -11.83
N ILE A 414 16.14 23.48 -12.36
CA ILE A 414 16.04 22.66 -13.57
C ILE A 414 16.54 23.45 -14.80
N GLU A 415 16.16 24.72 -14.94
CA GLU A 415 16.65 25.59 -16.02
C GLU A 415 18.16 25.85 -15.93
N ASP A 416 18.67 26.20 -14.74
CA ASP A 416 20.11 26.41 -14.52
C ASP A 416 20.91 25.11 -14.78
N GLN A 417 20.38 23.95 -14.38
CA GLN A 417 20.99 22.64 -14.66
C GLN A 417 21.04 22.33 -16.16
N ILE A 418 19.96 22.53 -16.92
CA ILE A 418 19.93 22.34 -18.38
C ILE A 418 20.96 23.25 -19.06
N THR A 419 20.98 24.52 -18.67
CA THR A 419 21.85 25.56 -19.25
C THR A 419 23.32 25.27 -18.96
N ARG A 420 23.69 25.02 -17.69
CA ARG A 420 25.09 24.72 -17.30
C ARG A 420 25.60 23.38 -17.80
N ALA A 421 24.70 22.42 -18.03
CA ALA A 421 25.06 21.14 -18.65
C ALA A 421 25.24 21.24 -20.18
N GLY A 422 24.94 22.39 -20.81
CA GLY A 422 25.06 22.60 -22.25
C GLY A 422 24.01 21.84 -23.06
N LEU A 423 22.81 21.64 -22.50
CA LEU A 423 21.78 20.78 -23.07
C LEU A 423 20.68 21.51 -23.83
N SER A 424 20.66 22.84 -23.82
CA SER A 424 19.56 23.68 -24.33
C SER A 424 19.16 23.40 -25.79
N ASP A 425 20.09 22.97 -26.65
CA ASP A 425 19.81 22.65 -28.06
C ASP A 425 19.19 21.23 -28.25
N ARG A 426 19.33 20.37 -27.24
CA ARG A 426 19.05 18.92 -27.28
C ARG A 426 18.04 18.44 -26.25
N MET A 427 17.69 19.28 -25.28
CA MET A 427 16.67 19.04 -24.28
C MET A 427 15.65 20.17 -24.24
N THR A 428 14.36 19.83 -24.34
CA THR A 428 13.26 20.82 -24.35
C THR A 428 12.26 20.52 -23.23
N MET A 429 11.87 21.56 -22.49
CA MET A 429 10.76 21.51 -21.54
C MET A 429 9.49 22.00 -22.26
N VAL A 430 8.42 21.21 -22.22
CA VAL A 430 7.16 21.48 -22.93
C VAL A 430 6.02 21.50 -21.91
N PRO A 431 5.10 22.49 -21.96
CA PRO A 431 3.89 22.48 -21.15
C PRO A 431 3.04 21.23 -21.38
N GLU A 432 2.06 21.00 -20.51
CA GLU A 432 1.04 19.98 -20.74
C GLU A 432 0.30 20.15 -22.09
N THR A 433 -0.18 19.04 -22.64
CA THR A 433 -0.82 18.97 -23.96
C THR A 433 -2.09 18.12 -23.91
N SER A 434 -3.04 18.38 -24.80
CA SER A 434 -4.22 17.53 -25.01
C SER A 434 -3.91 16.26 -25.82
N GLU A 435 -2.83 16.27 -26.62
CA GLU A 435 -2.53 15.24 -27.63
C GLU A 435 -1.29 14.41 -27.24
N ILE A 436 -1.23 13.94 -25.99
CA ILE A 436 -0.06 13.20 -25.47
C ILE A 436 0.22 11.89 -26.25
N ASP A 437 -0.82 11.22 -26.76
CA ASP A 437 -0.65 10.02 -27.59
C ASP A 437 0.11 10.30 -28.88
N HIS A 438 0.00 11.51 -29.44
CA HIS A 438 0.81 11.96 -30.58
C HIS A 438 2.29 12.09 -30.20
N ALA A 439 2.59 12.56 -28.99
CA ALA A 439 3.97 12.59 -28.48
C ALA A 439 4.53 11.18 -28.24
N TYR A 440 3.71 10.21 -27.79
CA TYR A 440 4.14 8.81 -27.69
C TYR A 440 4.48 8.22 -29.07
N ALA A 441 3.63 8.46 -30.08
CA ALA A 441 3.83 7.96 -31.45
C ALA A 441 5.11 8.49 -32.13
N LEU A 442 5.54 9.71 -31.79
CA LEU A 442 6.79 10.32 -32.26
C LEU A 442 8.02 9.86 -31.47
N SER A 443 7.83 9.32 -30.26
CA SER A 443 8.90 8.96 -29.34
C SER A 443 9.47 7.57 -29.60
N ARG A 444 10.67 7.31 -29.09
CA ARG A 444 11.33 5.99 -29.12
C ARG A 444 11.50 5.35 -27.75
N VAL A 445 11.65 6.14 -26.70
CA VAL A 445 11.68 5.63 -25.31
C VAL A 445 10.96 6.61 -24.40
N LEU A 446 10.13 6.10 -23.47
CA LEU A 446 9.76 6.84 -22.27
C LEU A 446 10.80 6.58 -21.16
N LEU A 447 11.44 7.62 -20.67
CA LEU A 447 12.40 7.56 -19.58
C LEU A 447 11.76 8.09 -18.28
N LEU A 448 11.37 7.17 -17.42
CA LEU A 448 10.68 7.41 -16.15
C LEU A 448 11.69 7.50 -15.00
N THR A 449 12.16 8.72 -14.72
CA THR A 449 13.17 8.99 -13.67
C THR A 449 12.61 9.33 -12.30
N SER A 450 11.36 8.97 -12.03
CA SER A 450 10.71 9.24 -10.74
C SER A 450 11.44 8.59 -9.56
N ARG A 451 11.43 9.29 -8.41
CA ARG A 451 11.92 8.78 -7.11
C ARG A 451 10.89 7.93 -6.38
N LEU A 452 9.60 8.30 -6.50
CA LEU A 452 8.45 7.59 -5.93
C LEU A 452 7.25 7.82 -6.85
N ASP A 453 6.78 6.80 -7.58
CA ASP A 453 5.66 6.90 -8.52
C ASP A 453 4.98 5.53 -8.68
N PRO A 454 3.88 5.25 -7.95
CA PRO A 454 3.33 3.90 -7.80
C PRO A 454 3.15 3.14 -9.10
N LEU A 455 2.18 3.55 -9.92
CA LEU A 455 1.90 3.00 -11.24
C LEU A 455 1.43 4.16 -12.15
N PRO A 456 2.36 4.96 -12.71
CA PRO A 456 1.99 6.18 -13.41
C PRO A 456 1.31 5.91 -14.76
N ASN A 457 0.14 6.51 -14.99
CA ASN A 457 -0.61 6.39 -16.26
C ASN A 457 0.26 6.61 -17.49
N VAL A 458 1.15 7.62 -17.49
CA VAL A 458 2.03 7.90 -18.63
C VAL A 458 2.93 6.72 -19.05
N ALA A 459 3.25 5.81 -18.12
CA ALA A 459 3.96 4.57 -18.42
C ALA A 459 3.02 3.46 -18.90
N ILE A 460 1.82 3.35 -18.33
CA ILE A 460 0.77 2.44 -18.83
C ILE A 460 0.42 2.77 -20.29
N ASP A 461 0.19 4.05 -20.58
CA ASP A 461 -0.15 4.56 -21.92
C ASP A 461 1.00 4.28 -22.91
N ALA A 462 2.23 4.66 -22.55
CA ALA A 462 3.42 4.37 -23.35
C ALA A 462 3.59 2.87 -23.63
N MET A 463 3.47 2.02 -22.61
CA MET A 463 3.60 0.57 -22.80
C MET A 463 2.48 0.01 -23.69
N SER A 464 1.26 0.56 -23.60
CA SER A 464 0.12 0.15 -24.43
C SER A 464 0.30 0.52 -25.91
N GLU A 465 0.94 1.65 -26.22
CA GLU A 465 1.37 2.00 -27.58
C GLU A 465 2.61 1.20 -28.05
N GLY A 466 3.21 0.40 -27.16
CA GLY A 466 4.43 -0.37 -27.42
C GLY A 466 5.72 0.47 -27.40
N LEU A 467 5.69 1.64 -26.75
CA LEU A 467 6.86 2.48 -26.50
C LEU A 467 7.67 1.87 -25.34
N PRO A 468 8.94 1.46 -25.55
CA PRO A 468 9.81 1.00 -24.47
C PRO A 468 9.89 2.00 -23.32
N VAL A 469 9.72 1.51 -22.08
CA VAL A 469 9.89 2.32 -20.87
C VAL A 469 11.22 1.94 -20.20
N ILE A 470 12.04 2.94 -19.86
CA ILE A 470 13.20 2.78 -18.97
C ILE A 470 12.88 3.45 -17.63
N CYS A 471 13.10 2.75 -16.53
CA CYS A 471 12.81 3.24 -15.17
C CYS A 471 13.88 2.79 -14.16
N PHE A 472 13.77 3.29 -12.92
CA PHE A 472 14.57 2.80 -11.80
C PHE A 472 13.82 1.73 -11.00
N GLU A 473 14.56 0.74 -10.51
CA GLU A 473 14.08 -0.26 -9.56
C GLU A 473 13.63 0.41 -8.25
N LYS A 474 12.63 -0.16 -7.58
CA LYS A 474 12.10 0.30 -6.26
C LYS A 474 11.49 1.71 -6.24
N THR A 475 11.43 2.44 -7.36
CA THR A 475 10.74 3.75 -7.43
C THR A 475 9.32 3.66 -7.98
N THR A 476 9.00 2.58 -8.72
CA THR A 476 7.72 2.38 -9.41
C THR A 476 7.45 0.90 -9.65
N GLY A 477 6.19 0.45 -9.56
CA GLY A 477 5.83 -0.93 -9.90
C GLY A 477 5.89 -1.24 -11.40
N ILE A 478 6.05 -0.23 -12.26
CA ILE A 478 6.43 -0.44 -13.67
C ILE A 478 7.74 -1.24 -13.76
N ALA A 479 8.66 -1.07 -12.81
CA ALA A 479 9.89 -1.86 -12.73
C ALA A 479 9.60 -3.36 -12.61
N ASP A 480 8.66 -3.74 -11.75
CA ASP A 480 8.37 -5.15 -11.48
C ASP A 480 7.56 -5.79 -12.61
N LEU A 481 6.61 -5.05 -13.19
CA LEU A 481 5.89 -5.45 -14.41
C LEU A 481 6.86 -5.65 -15.61
N LEU A 482 7.89 -4.81 -15.74
CA LEU A 482 8.94 -5.01 -16.75
C LEU A 482 9.85 -6.22 -16.46
N LYS A 483 10.10 -6.56 -15.18
CA LYS A 483 10.80 -7.80 -14.81
C LYS A 483 9.97 -9.04 -15.16
N GLU A 484 8.67 -9.04 -14.82
CA GLU A 484 7.71 -10.10 -15.19
C GLU A 484 7.63 -10.30 -16.70
N ALA A 485 7.66 -9.21 -17.47
CA ALA A 485 7.72 -9.23 -18.94
C ALA A 485 9.06 -9.74 -19.50
N GLY A 486 10.05 -10.10 -18.67
CA GLY A 486 11.39 -10.49 -19.11
C GLY A 486 12.22 -9.33 -19.69
N LEU A 487 11.82 -8.08 -19.43
CA LEU A 487 12.47 -6.85 -19.89
C LEU A 487 13.35 -6.19 -18.83
N GLY A 488 13.39 -6.73 -17.60
CA GLY A 488 14.23 -6.25 -16.49
C GLY A 488 15.67 -5.86 -16.90
N PRO A 489 16.46 -6.74 -17.56
CA PRO A 489 17.82 -6.41 -18.01
C PRO A 489 17.93 -5.37 -19.12
N ALA A 490 16.84 -5.07 -19.85
CA ALA A 490 16.80 -4.05 -20.88
C ALA A 490 16.32 -2.69 -20.35
N CYS A 491 15.39 -2.69 -19.39
CA CYS A 491 14.58 -1.51 -19.06
C CYS A 491 14.69 -0.99 -17.62
N VAL A 492 14.97 -1.85 -16.64
CA VAL A 492 14.89 -1.52 -15.20
C VAL A 492 16.27 -1.31 -14.61
N ALA A 493 16.72 -0.05 -14.52
CA ALA A 493 17.99 0.32 -13.92
C ALA A 493 17.99 0.20 -12.39
N ASP A 494 19.15 -0.02 -11.76
CA ASP A 494 19.29 0.00 -10.30
C ASP A 494 18.78 1.32 -9.68
N TYR A 495 18.44 1.30 -8.38
CA TYR A 495 17.80 2.42 -7.68
C TYR A 495 18.52 3.76 -7.87
N LEU A 496 17.92 4.65 -8.65
CA LEU A 496 18.42 5.98 -9.06
C LEU A 496 19.76 5.97 -9.83
N ASP A 497 20.17 4.83 -10.41
CA ASP A 497 21.40 4.72 -11.19
C ASP A 497 21.24 5.28 -12.62
N THR A 498 21.53 6.58 -12.73
CA THR A 498 21.53 7.32 -14.00
C THR A 498 22.58 6.85 -15.01
N GLU A 499 23.62 6.12 -14.59
CA GLU A 499 24.64 5.58 -15.50
C GLU A 499 24.13 4.29 -16.14
N GLN A 500 23.57 3.39 -15.34
CA GLN A 500 22.97 2.16 -15.84
C GLN A 500 21.74 2.46 -16.71
N ALA A 501 20.91 3.43 -16.35
CA ALA A 501 19.81 3.93 -17.18
C ALA A 501 20.29 4.52 -18.52
N ALA A 502 21.41 5.26 -18.53
CA ALA A 502 22.02 5.77 -19.75
C ALA A 502 22.56 4.63 -20.65
N SER A 503 23.19 3.60 -20.06
CA SER A 503 23.66 2.43 -20.82
C SER A 503 22.52 1.70 -21.51
N ARG A 504 21.44 1.43 -20.77
CA ARG A 504 20.22 0.76 -21.30
C ARG A 504 19.62 1.50 -22.49
N LEU A 505 19.55 2.83 -22.39
CA LEU A 505 19.08 3.69 -23.47
C LEU A 505 20.02 3.64 -24.70
N LEU A 506 21.34 3.72 -24.49
CA LEU A 506 22.32 3.60 -25.57
C LEU A 506 22.27 2.24 -26.27
N ASP A 507 21.99 1.15 -25.55
CA ASP A 507 21.88 -0.19 -26.14
C ASP A 507 20.63 -0.34 -27.01
N LEU A 508 19.51 0.31 -26.65
CA LEU A 508 18.33 0.42 -27.52
C LEU A 508 18.61 1.30 -28.75
N MET A 509 19.38 2.37 -28.61
CA MET A 509 19.79 3.22 -29.74
C MET A 509 20.73 2.50 -30.72
N ARG A 510 21.61 1.62 -30.23
CA ARG A 510 22.59 0.88 -31.04
C ARG A 510 22.00 -0.27 -31.83
N SER A 511 20.95 -0.93 -31.33
CA SER A 511 20.38 -2.13 -31.96
C SER A 511 18.90 -1.97 -32.32
N PRO A 512 18.58 -1.71 -33.60
CA PRO A 512 17.20 -1.69 -34.10
C PRO A 512 16.46 -3.02 -33.95
N GLU A 513 17.18 -4.13 -33.80
CA GLU A 513 16.61 -5.46 -33.52
C GLU A 513 16.18 -5.58 -32.06
N ARG A 514 17.08 -5.26 -31.11
CA ARG A 514 16.77 -5.24 -29.68
C ARG A 514 15.69 -4.22 -29.34
N TYR A 515 15.68 -3.06 -30.01
CA TYR A 515 14.60 -2.08 -29.92
C TYR A 515 13.24 -2.70 -30.26
N ARG A 516 13.14 -3.41 -31.40
CA ARG A 516 11.89 -4.05 -31.84
C ARG A 516 11.46 -5.16 -30.87
N GLU A 517 12.38 -6.02 -30.43
CA GLU A 517 12.09 -7.07 -29.45
C GLU A 517 11.50 -6.48 -28.15
N VAL A 518 12.11 -5.42 -27.62
CA VAL A 518 11.64 -4.75 -26.40
C VAL A 518 10.30 -4.06 -26.63
N ALA A 519 10.12 -3.35 -27.74
CA ALA A 519 8.88 -2.66 -28.07
C ALA A 519 7.69 -3.62 -28.23
N ASP A 520 7.87 -4.71 -28.99
CA ASP A 520 6.82 -5.69 -29.23
C ASP A 520 6.48 -6.47 -27.95
N ARG A 521 7.48 -6.90 -27.16
CA ARG A 521 7.22 -7.55 -25.87
C ARG A 521 6.57 -6.60 -24.85
N THR A 522 6.91 -5.32 -24.88
CA THR A 522 6.25 -4.28 -24.06
C THR A 522 4.76 -4.20 -24.41
N ARG A 523 4.43 -4.09 -25.71
CA ARG A 523 3.07 -4.03 -26.25
C ARG A 523 2.26 -5.28 -25.88
N ASP A 524 2.82 -6.47 -26.12
CA ASP A 524 2.18 -7.76 -25.87
C ASP A 524 1.90 -8.02 -24.38
N TYR A 525 2.76 -7.51 -23.49
CA TYR A 525 2.54 -7.60 -22.04
C TYR A 525 1.51 -6.55 -21.59
N ALA A 526 1.61 -5.30 -22.06
CA ALA A 526 0.68 -4.22 -21.73
C ALA A 526 -0.77 -4.56 -22.09
N ALA A 527 -1.00 -5.09 -23.30
CA ALA A 527 -2.32 -5.51 -23.78
C ALA A 527 -2.97 -6.62 -22.92
N LYS A 528 -2.17 -7.43 -22.21
CA LYS A 528 -2.67 -8.46 -21.27
C LYS A 528 -2.85 -7.91 -19.86
N ARG A 529 -2.09 -6.89 -19.47
CA ARG A 529 -1.97 -6.44 -18.08
C ARG A 529 -2.85 -5.26 -17.72
N PHE A 530 -3.14 -4.37 -18.67
CA PHE A 530 -3.76 -3.07 -18.45
C PHE A 530 -5.17 -2.93 -19.06
N ASP A 531 -5.96 -4.00 -19.06
CA ASP A 531 -7.38 -3.94 -19.45
C ASP A 531 -8.21 -3.22 -18.36
N ALA A 532 -8.74 -2.05 -18.70
CA ALA A 532 -9.54 -1.23 -17.78
C ALA A 532 -10.90 -1.84 -17.43
N ARG A 533 -11.51 -2.60 -18.35
CA ARG A 533 -12.78 -3.28 -18.09
C ARG A 533 -12.58 -4.47 -17.18
N ALA A 534 -11.54 -5.27 -17.41
CA ALA A 534 -11.15 -6.37 -16.52
C ALA A 534 -10.87 -5.85 -15.10
N TYR A 535 -10.11 -4.75 -14.98
CA TYR A 535 -9.86 -4.09 -13.69
C TYR A 535 -11.17 -3.66 -13.00
N ALA A 536 -12.07 -2.96 -13.72
CA ALA A 536 -13.35 -2.53 -13.15
C ALA A 536 -14.21 -3.70 -12.64
N LEU A 537 -14.24 -4.82 -13.39
CA LEU A 537 -14.95 -6.05 -12.97
C LEU A 537 -14.31 -6.72 -11.74
N GLN A 538 -12.99 -6.64 -11.57
CA GLN A 538 -12.32 -7.10 -10.35
C GLN A 538 -12.68 -6.22 -9.14
N ILE A 539 -12.74 -4.88 -9.31
CA ILE A 539 -13.18 -3.96 -8.25
C ILE A 539 -14.64 -4.23 -7.84
N GLU A 540 -15.52 -4.48 -8.82
CA GLU A 540 -16.90 -4.88 -8.56
C GLU A 540 -16.99 -6.18 -7.76
N ASP A 541 -16.27 -7.25 -8.16
CA ASP A 541 -16.39 -8.53 -7.47
C ASP A 541 -15.86 -8.46 -6.02
N LEU A 542 -14.80 -7.69 -5.76
CA LEU A 542 -14.38 -7.36 -4.39
C LEU A 542 -15.47 -6.64 -3.61
N ALA A 543 -16.16 -5.67 -4.21
CA ALA A 543 -17.25 -4.95 -3.58
C ALA A 543 -18.46 -5.86 -3.28
N LEU A 544 -18.80 -6.76 -4.20
CA LEU A 544 -19.86 -7.76 -4.03
C LEU A 544 -19.46 -8.87 -3.04
N SER A 545 -18.18 -9.19 -2.90
CA SER A 545 -17.67 -10.09 -1.86
C SER A 545 -17.75 -9.43 -0.47
N ALA A 546 -17.45 -8.12 -0.36
CA ALA A 546 -17.66 -7.37 0.87
C ALA A 546 -19.15 -7.34 1.27
N ARG A 547 -20.04 -7.12 0.30
CA ARG A 547 -21.49 -7.19 0.49
C ARG A 547 -21.94 -8.58 0.97
N ALA A 548 -21.46 -9.65 0.32
CA ALA A 548 -21.79 -11.03 0.67
C ALA A 548 -21.27 -11.42 2.07
N ALA A 549 -20.12 -10.90 2.49
CA ALA A 549 -19.61 -11.08 3.85
C ALA A 549 -20.50 -10.38 4.90
N ALA A 550 -20.93 -9.14 4.63
CA ALA A 550 -21.85 -8.42 5.51
C ALA A 550 -23.22 -9.13 5.65
N GLU A 551 -23.78 -9.63 4.54
CA GLU A 551 -25.03 -10.40 4.53
C GLU A 551 -24.85 -11.81 5.14
N GLY A 552 -23.64 -12.36 5.10
CA GLY A 552 -23.27 -13.65 5.70
C GLY A 552 -23.02 -13.62 7.21
N LEU A 553 -22.88 -12.44 7.83
CA LEU A 553 -22.40 -12.27 9.21
C LEU A 553 -23.18 -13.10 10.24
N GLU A 554 -24.51 -13.06 10.23
CA GLU A 554 -25.35 -13.85 11.14
C GLU A 554 -25.18 -15.37 10.94
N SER A 555 -24.91 -15.80 9.71
CA SER A 555 -24.64 -17.20 9.38
C SER A 555 -23.25 -17.65 9.81
N ASP A 556 -22.26 -16.75 9.78
CA ASP A 556 -20.91 -16.99 10.33
C ASP A 556 -20.95 -17.03 11.87
N LEU A 557 -21.67 -16.09 12.51
CA LEU A 557 -21.91 -16.07 13.96
C LEU A 557 -22.59 -17.36 14.47
N ALA A 558 -23.65 -17.81 13.80
CA ALA A 558 -24.35 -19.03 14.17
C ALA A 558 -23.46 -20.28 14.08
N VAL A 559 -22.57 -20.37 13.08
CA VAL A 559 -21.60 -21.46 12.94
C VAL A 559 -20.56 -21.42 14.06
N ILE A 560 -19.98 -20.25 14.35
CA ILE A 560 -19.00 -20.09 15.43
C ILE A 560 -19.63 -20.48 16.78
N ALA A 561 -20.84 -19.98 17.08
CA ALA A 561 -21.56 -20.28 18.31
C ALA A 561 -21.91 -21.77 18.46
N ALA A 562 -22.25 -22.46 17.36
CA ALA A 562 -22.57 -23.89 17.37
C ALA A 562 -21.33 -24.80 17.51
N SER A 563 -20.14 -24.33 17.14
CA SER A 563 -18.92 -25.15 17.11
C SER A 563 -18.40 -25.59 18.49
N GLY A 564 -18.52 -24.73 19.49
CA GLY A 564 -17.87 -24.90 20.80
C GLY A 564 -16.34 -24.85 20.80
N GLN A 565 -15.67 -24.58 19.66
CA GLN A 565 -14.20 -24.55 19.55
C GLN A 565 -13.59 -23.16 19.81
N PHE A 566 -14.32 -22.12 19.45
CA PHE A 566 -13.90 -20.72 19.59
C PHE A 566 -13.52 -20.37 21.03
N ASP A 567 -12.38 -19.71 21.22
CA ASP A 567 -11.84 -19.33 22.53
C ASP A 567 -11.83 -17.80 22.71
N PRO A 568 -12.86 -17.22 23.37
CA PRO A 568 -12.92 -15.79 23.67
C PRO A 568 -11.75 -15.27 24.49
N ALA A 569 -11.20 -16.09 25.41
CA ALA A 569 -10.14 -15.65 26.31
C ALA A 569 -8.77 -15.58 25.59
N PHE A 570 -8.59 -16.41 24.57
CA PHE A 570 -7.45 -16.35 23.66
C PHE A 570 -7.59 -15.22 22.63
N MET A 571 -8.74 -15.18 21.93
CA MET A 571 -9.00 -14.24 20.83
C MET A 571 -9.03 -12.79 21.31
N LEU A 572 -9.75 -12.48 22.39
CA LEU A 572 -9.94 -11.08 22.79
C LEU A 572 -8.65 -10.41 23.30
N PRO A 573 -8.41 -9.14 22.94
CA PRO A 573 -7.35 -8.37 23.57
C PRO A 573 -7.70 -8.08 25.04
N GLU A 574 -6.68 -7.83 25.86
CA GLU A 574 -6.79 -7.69 27.33
C GLU A 574 -7.89 -6.71 27.78
N TRP A 575 -8.01 -5.56 27.10
CA TRP A 575 -8.99 -4.51 27.39
C TRP A 575 -10.45 -4.87 27.05
N LYS A 576 -10.71 -6.05 26.46
CA LYS A 576 -12.04 -6.55 26.06
C LYS A 576 -12.47 -7.86 26.73
N ARG A 577 -11.62 -8.49 27.56
CA ARG A 577 -11.84 -9.86 28.09
C ARG A 577 -13.13 -10.10 28.90
N SER A 578 -13.89 -9.06 29.26
CA SER A 578 -15.18 -9.18 29.95
C SER A 578 -16.39 -9.42 29.04
N ALA A 579 -16.18 -9.54 27.73
CA ALA A 579 -17.25 -9.81 26.75
C ALA A 579 -17.71 -11.28 26.78
N SER A 580 -18.99 -11.50 26.51
CA SER A 580 -19.57 -12.84 26.32
C SER A 580 -19.03 -13.53 25.05
N PRO A 581 -19.15 -14.87 24.92
CA PRO A 581 -18.72 -15.57 23.71
C PRO A 581 -19.35 -15.05 22.40
N SER A 582 -20.60 -14.59 22.46
CA SER A 582 -21.30 -14.00 21.30
C SER A 582 -20.72 -12.63 20.91
N GLU A 583 -20.51 -11.75 21.90
CA GLU A 583 -19.85 -10.45 21.67
C GLU A 583 -18.40 -10.61 21.19
N ALA A 584 -17.72 -11.66 21.65
CA ALA A 584 -16.38 -12.03 21.19
C ALA A 584 -16.39 -12.51 19.74
N ALA A 585 -17.31 -13.41 19.36
CA ALA A 585 -17.46 -13.85 17.97
C ALA A 585 -17.80 -12.69 17.03
N HIS A 586 -18.68 -11.76 17.45
CA HIS A 586 -18.97 -10.54 16.70
C HIS A 586 -17.72 -9.64 16.56
N TYR A 587 -16.95 -9.43 17.63
CA TYR A 587 -15.69 -8.67 17.55
C TYR A 587 -14.69 -9.32 16.58
N TYR A 588 -14.58 -10.66 16.60
CA TYR A 588 -13.72 -11.41 15.69
C TYR A 588 -14.11 -11.19 14.21
N LEU A 589 -15.40 -11.22 13.89
CA LEU A 589 -15.87 -11.06 12.51
C LEU A 589 -15.86 -9.60 12.02
N THR A 590 -16.14 -8.61 12.88
CA THR A 590 -16.29 -7.20 12.43
C THR A 590 -15.07 -6.30 12.67
N GLU A 591 -14.36 -6.45 13.80
CA GLU A 591 -13.33 -5.50 14.24
C GLU A 591 -11.90 -6.07 14.24
N ASN A 592 -11.74 -7.37 14.45
CA ASN A 592 -10.43 -7.98 14.65
C ASN A 592 -9.53 -7.84 13.42
N LYS A 593 -10.05 -8.13 12.22
CA LYS A 593 -9.36 -7.95 10.93
C LYS A 593 -9.07 -6.49 10.57
N ARG A 594 -9.58 -5.52 11.35
CA ARG A 594 -9.34 -4.08 11.22
C ARG A 594 -8.25 -3.57 12.18
N GLN A 595 -7.69 -4.44 13.04
CA GLN A 595 -6.57 -4.10 13.91
C GLN A 595 -5.22 -4.30 13.20
N PRO A 596 -4.12 -3.63 13.62
CA PRO A 596 -2.80 -3.83 13.04
C PRO A 596 -2.30 -5.27 13.20
N GLU A 597 -2.45 -5.82 14.40
CA GLU A 597 -2.14 -7.21 14.76
C GLU A 597 -3.47 -7.94 15.04
N PRO A 598 -4.14 -8.52 14.02
CA PRO A 598 -5.36 -9.28 14.21
C PRO A 598 -5.07 -10.55 15.02
N ARG A 599 -6.01 -10.98 15.87
CA ARG A 599 -5.87 -12.13 16.75
C ARG A 599 -6.56 -13.37 16.21
N ARG A 600 -6.03 -14.54 16.58
CA ARG A 600 -6.54 -15.87 16.18
C ARG A 600 -7.83 -16.22 16.96
N PRO A 601 -8.78 -16.95 16.36
CA PRO A 601 -10.03 -17.34 17.01
C PRO A 601 -9.85 -18.43 18.09
N GLU A 602 -8.83 -19.27 17.95
CA GLU A 602 -8.47 -20.32 18.90
C GLU A 602 -6.97 -20.67 18.83
N PRO A 603 -6.39 -21.33 19.86
CA PRO A 603 -4.99 -21.74 19.86
C PRO A 603 -4.69 -22.74 18.74
N GLY A 604 -3.53 -22.59 18.09
CA GLY A 604 -3.08 -23.50 17.03
C GLY A 604 -3.75 -23.32 15.65
N PHE A 605 -4.82 -22.53 15.50
CA PHE A 605 -5.36 -22.19 14.18
C PHE A 605 -4.73 -20.91 13.61
N ASN A 606 -4.44 -20.88 12.31
CA ASN A 606 -4.00 -19.69 11.58
C ASN A 606 -4.99 -19.36 10.43
N PRO A 607 -5.88 -18.36 10.60
CA PRO A 607 -6.93 -18.07 9.63
C PRO A 607 -6.39 -17.56 8.29
N LEU A 608 -5.22 -16.92 8.25
CA LEU A 608 -4.65 -16.40 6.99
C LEU A 608 -4.05 -17.51 6.13
N VAL A 609 -3.41 -18.51 6.75
CA VAL A 609 -2.92 -19.71 6.05
C VAL A 609 -4.09 -20.52 5.47
N PHE A 610 -5.21 -20.61 6.19
CA PHE A 610 -6.41 -21.27 5.67
C PHE A 610 -7.07 -20.47 4.53
N ALA A 611 -7.21 -19.15 4.69
CA ALA A 611 -7.77 -18.26 3.68
C ALA A 611 -6.98 -18.34 2.35
N GLU A 612 -5.65 -18.30 2.42
CA GLU A 612 -4.77 -18.42 1.24
C GLU A 612 -4.92 -19.79 0.55
N ALA A 613 -5.13 -20.87 1.31
CA ALA A 613 -5.35 -22.21 0.76
C ALA A 613 -6.69 -22.37 0.03
N ILE A 614 -7.78 -21.77 0.53
CA ILE A 614 -9.13 -21.91 -0.06
C ILE A 614 -9.48 -20.82 -1.10
N ALA A 615 -8.65 -19.80 -1.25
CA ALA A 615 -8.92 -18.64 -2.11
C ALA A 615 -9.21 -19.02 -3.58
N ALA A 616 -8.62 -20.11 -4.09
CA ALA A 616 -8.83 -20.58 -5.46
C ALA A 616 -10.13 -21.41 -5.63
N GLU A 617 -10.71 -21.91 -4.53
CA GLU A 617 -11.89 -22.79 -4.54
C GLU A 617 -13.21 -22.02 -4.39
N THR A 618 -13.16 -20.82 -3.81
CA THR A 618 -14.35 -20.04 -3.43
C THR A 618 -14.32 -18.66 -4.09
N ALA A 619 -15.24 -18.42 -5.02
CA ALA A 619 -15.32 -17.14 -5.74
C ALA A 619 -15.60 -15.94 -4.81
N ARG A 620 -16.30 -16.16 -3.69
CA ARG A 620 -16.55 -15.17 -2.63
C ARG A 620 -16.38 -15.84 -1.26
N PRO A 621 -15.15 -15.88 -0.71
CA PRO A 621 -14.91 -16.52 0.58
C PRO A 621 -15.68 -15.78 1.69
N ARG A 622 -16.36 -16.55 2.55
CA ARG A 622 -16.87 -16.08 3.83
C ARG A 622 -15.71 -15.93 4.83
N ASP A 623 -15.99 -15.64 6.10
CA ASP A 623 -14.92 -15.65 7.08
C ASP A 623 -14.19 -17.01 7.13
N ALA A 624 -12.86 -16.97 7.07
CA ALA A 624 -12.00 -18.14 7.00
C ALA A 624 -12.20 -19.12 8.17
N TYR A 625 -12.49 -18.63 9.39
CA TYR A 625 -12.74 -19.51 10.53
C TYR A 625 -14.15 -20.12 10.48
N ALA A 626 -15.17 -19.33 10.12
CA ALA A 626 -16.51 -19.85 9.91
C ALA A 626 -16.54 -20.91 8.78
N GLU A 627 -15.74 -20.73 7.72
CA GLU A 627 -15.59 -21.71 6.65
C GLU A 627 -14.79 -22.95 7.08
N PHE A 628 -13.73 -22.81 7.87
CA PHE A 628 -13.01 -23.92 8.49
C PHE A 628 -13.95 -24.81 9.32
N LEU A 629 -14.81 -24.19 10.13
CA LEU A 629 -15.82 -24.88 10.93
C LEU A 629 -16.89 -25.57 10.06
N ARG A 630 -17.36 -24.93 8.96
CA ARG A 630 -18.31 -25.53 8.02
C ARG A 630 -17.78 -26.76 7.29
N ARG A 631 -16.47 -26.85 7.11
CA ARG A 631 -15.79 -27.97 6.44
C ARG A 631 -15.35 -29.07 7.42
N ASP A 632 -15.96 -29.13 8.60
CA ASP A 632 -15.65 -30.07 9.68
C ASP A 632 -14.16 -30.04 10.10
N CYS A 633 -13.58 -28.83 10.14
CA CYS A 633 -12.23 -28.56 10.65
C CYS A 633 -11.12 -29.36 9.92
N PRO A 634 -10.95 -29.16 8.60
CA PRO A 634 -10.05 -29.97 7.79
C PRO A 634 -8.60 -29.85 8.24
N ALA A 635 -7.87 -30.96 8.27
CA ALA A 635 -6.45 -30.97 8.62
C ALA A 635 -5.59 -30.31 7.52
N GLY A 636 -4.63 -29.48 7.92
CA GLY A 636 -3.70 -28.81 7.01
C GLY A 636 -2.70 -27.91 7.76
N PRO A 637 -1.82 -27.18 7.05
CA PRO A 637 -0.76 -26.35 7.65
C PRO A 637 -1.31 -25.17 8.49
N TRP A 638 -2.58 -24.83 8.34
CA TRP A 638 -3.29 -23.84 9.15
C TRP A 638 -3.67 -24.34 10.55
N SER A 639 -3.58 -25.64 10.84
CA SER A 639 -3.94 -26.23 12.13
C SER A 639 -2.74 -26.93 12.77
N ARG A 640 -2.30 -26.40 13.92
CA ARG A 640 -1.23 -26.97 14.76
C ARG A 640 -1.83 -27.81 15.88
N ARG A 641 -1.18 -28.92 16.21
CA ARG A 641 -1.48 -29.65 17.47
C ARG A 641 -1.22 -28.71 18.64
N VAL A 642 -2.18 -28.59 19.56
CA VAL A 642 -2.05 -27.84 20.81
C VAL A 642 -1.70 -28.81 21.94
N ILE A 643 -0.64 -28.52 22.68
CA ILE A 643 -0.27 -29.18 23.94
C ILE A 643 -0.79 -28.32 25.09
N ARG A 644 -1.53 -28.91 26.03
CA ARG A 644 -2.24 -28.21 27.11
C ARG A 644 -1.76 -28.62 28.50
N GLU A 645 -2.05 -27.81 29.50
CA GLU A 645 -1.82 -28.13 30.91
C GLU A 645 -2.63 -29.34 31.41
N SER A 646 -3.68 -29.75 30.69
CA SER A 646 -4.41 -30.98 30.95
C SER A 646 -3.75 -32.25 30.38
N ASP A 647 -2.73 -32.11 29.53
CA ASP A 647 -2.07 -33.26 28.90
C ASP A 647 -1.19 -34.03 29.90
N PRO A 648 -0.98 -35.34 29.69
CA PRO A 648 -0.14 -36.16 30.57
C PRO A 648 1.33 -35.68 30.54
N ALA A 649 1.88 -35.40 31.72
CA ALA A 649 3.27 -35.01 31.91
C ALA A 649 4.25 -36.19 31.89
N THR A 650 3.75 -37.44 31.97
CA THR A 650 4.56 -38.65 31.94
C THR A 650 4.16 -39.55 30.78
N ASP A 651 5.13 -40.32 30.26
CA ASP A 651 4.83 -41.44 29.38
C ASP A 651 4.72 -42.74 30.17
N ASP A 652 3.52 -43.32 30.23
CA ASP A 652 3.30 -44.65 30.82
C ASP A 652 3.82 -45.79 29.92
N SER A 653 4.24 -45.45 28.69
CA SER A 653 4.84 -46.38 27.75
C SER A 653 6.36 -46.46 27.93
N ALA A 654 6.96 -47.62 27.63
CA ALA A 654 8.39 -47.87 27.80
C ALA A 654 9.26 -47.23 26.69
N SER A 655 8.97 -45.97 26.33
CA SER A 655 9.76 -45.19 25.37
C SER A 655 11.20 -44.99 25.87
N PRO A 656 12.22 -45.10 24.98
CA PRO A 656 13.60 -44.83 25.38
C PRO A 656 13.77 -43.35 25.75
N ALA A 657 14.55 -43.09 26.80
CA ALA A 657 14.79 -41.73 27.30
C ALA A 657 15.56 -40.89 26.26
N ILE A 658 14.92 -39.83 25.76
CA ILE A 658 15.50 -38.90 24.80
C ILE A 658 16.58 -38.05 25.49
N ARG A 659 17.79 -38.02 24.91
CA ARG A 659 18.86 -37.12 25.38
C ARG A 659 18.46 -35.67 25.14
N THR A 660 18.21 -34.97 26.25
CA THR A 660 17.58 -33.65 26.26
C THR A 660 18.50 -32.62 26.91
N ALA A 661 18.77 -31.51 26.20
CA ALA A 661 19.48 -30.34 26.70
C ALA A 661 18.54 -29.13 26.81
N LEU A 662 18.89 -28.18 27.68
CA LEU A 662 18.23 -26.88 27.78
C LEU A 662 19.28 -25.76 27.77
N HIS A 663 19.27 -24.93 26.72
CA HIS A 663 20.08 -23.72 26.65
C HIS A 663 19.36 -22.55 27.32
N ILE A 664 20.00 -21.95 28.31
CA ILE A 664 19.53 -20.79 29.07
C ILE A 664 20.47 -19.61 28.79
N HIS A 665 19.99 -18.59 28.08
CA HIS A 665 20.73 -17.33 27.93
C HIS A 665 20.38 -16.35 29.07
N ALA A 666 21.30 -16.22 30.03
CA ALA A 666 21.19 -15.45 31.26
C ALA A 666 21.81 -14.03 31.13
N TYR A 667 21.24 -13.20 30.25
CA TYR A 667 21.60 -11.79 30.13
C TYR A 667 21.23 -10.96 31.38
N TYR A 668 20.13 -11.30 32.06
CA TYR A 668 19.67 -10.68 33.30
C TYR A 668 19.76 -11.70 34.46
N PRO A 669 20.90 -11.78 35.19
CA PRO A 669 21.12 -12.82 36.21
C PRO A 669 20.10 -12.79 37.35
N ASP A 670 19.46 -11.65 37.62
CA ASP A 670 18.42 -11.52 38.63
C ASP A 670 17.14 -12.33 38.28
N VAL A 671 16.84 -12.50 36.99
CA VAL A 671 15.67 -13.24 36.48
C VAL A 671 15.88 -14.76 36.49
N VAL A 672 17.13 -15.24 36.56
CA VAL A 672 17.47 -16.69 36.50
C VAL A 672 16.82 -17.48 37.64
N ALA A 673 16.59 -16.86 38.81
CA ALA A 673 15.89 -17.50 39.92
C ALA A 673 14.44 -17.87 39.57
N THR A 674 13.76 -17.08 38.73
CA THR A 674 12.41 -17.41 38.23
C THR A 674 12.46 -18.63 37.31
N ILE A 675 13.45 -18.72 36.42
CA ILE A 675 13.67 -19.88 35.54
C ILE A 675 13.92 -21.14 36.38
N ALA A 676 14.83 -21.08 37.37
CA ALA A 676 15.10 -22.18 38.29
C ALA A 676 13.84 -22.65 39.04
N GLY A 677 12.99 -21.71 39.48
CA GLY A 677 11.69 -21.99 40.08
C GLY A 677 10.73 -22.74 39.16
N ARG A 678 10.59 -22.31 37.88
CA ARG A 678 9.75 -23.02 36.90
C ARG A 678 10.28 -24.42 36.59
N LEU A 679 11.60 -24.57 36.46
CA LEU A 679 12.24 -25.87 36.24
C LEU A 679 11.99 -26.84 37.41
N ALA A 680 11.95 -26.36 38.65
CA ALA A 680 11.69 -27.19 39.84
C ALA A 680 10.28 -27.83 39.90
N VAL A 681 9.30 -27.30 39.17
CA VAL A 681 7.93 -27.87 39.07
C VAL A 681 7.92 -29.20 38.29
N ASN A 682 8.93 -29.44 37.46
CA ASN A 682 9.02 -30.60 36.58
C ASN A 682 9.82 -31.74 37.23
N ALA A 683 9.65 -32.96 36.72
CA ALA A 683 10.43 -34.15 37.04
C ALA A 683 11.67 -34.30 36.15
N SER A 684 11.60 -33.89 34.87
CA SER A 684 12.74 -33.97 33.94
C SER A 684 13.91 -33.08 34.38
N ARG A 685 15.13 -33.58 34.22
CA ARG A 685 16.38 -32.87 34.52
C ARG A 685 17.27 -32.84 33.27
N PRO A 686 16.98 -31.98 32.28
CA PRO A 686 17.81 -31.86 31.09
C PRO A 686 19.20 -31.33 31.43
N ASP A 687 20.19 -31.64 30.58
CA ASP A 687 21.53 -31.08 30.71
C ASP A 687 21.50 -29.59 30.36
N LEU A 688 21.93 -28.74 31.31
CA LEU A 688 21.85 -27.28 31.18
C LEU A 688 23.10 -26.73 30.47
N PHE A 689 22.85 -25.86 29.49
CA PHE A 689 23.87 -25.04 28.82
C PHE A 689 23.59 -23.57 29.16
N VAL A 690 24.55 -22.86 29.77
CA VAL A 690 24.32 -21.51 30.30
C VAL A 690 25.24 -20.49 29.63
N SER A 691 24.67 -19.46 28.99
CA SER A 691 25.44 -18.29 28.54
C SER A 691 25.13 -17.03 29.32
N ALA A 692 26.12 -16.18 29.51
CA ALA A 692 25.95 -14.81 30.03
C ALA A 692 26.90 -13.84 29.32
N ALA A 693 26.65 -12.53 29.44
CA ALA A 693 27.44 -11.48 28.79
C ALA A 693 28.81 -11.24 29.44
N ASP A 694 28.98 -11.64 30.70
CA ASP A 694 30.21 -11.48 31.49
C ASP A 694 30.32 -12.59 32.56
N GLN A 695 31.50 -12.73 33.17
CA GLN A 695 31.78 -13.79 34.13
C GLN A 695 30.96 -13.67 35.43
N ALA A 696 30.76 -12.46 35.96
CA ALA A 696 30.02 -12.26 37.21
C ALA A 696 28.51 -12.54 37.04
N SER A 697 27.96 -12.26 35.86
CA SER A 697 26.62 -12.68 35.48
C SER A 697 26.52 -14.20 35.28
N LEU A 698 27.56 -14.83 34.71
CA LEU A 698 27.61 -16.29 34.54
C LEU A 698 27.65 -17.02 35.89
N ASP A 699 28.51 -16.59 36.81
CA ASP A 699 28.67 -17.19 38.15
C ASP A 699 27.36 -17.11 38.93
N GLN A 700 26.68 -15.95 38.92
CA GLN A 700 25.35 -15.78 39.53
C GLN A 700 24.27 -16.66 38.89
N ALA A 701 24.30 -16.85 37.57
CA ALA A 701 23.35 -17.71 36.87
C ALA A 701 23.57 -19.18 37.24
N VAL A 702 24.83 -19.62 37.27
CA VAL A 702 25.22 -20.98 37.68
C VAL A 702 24.83 -21.26 39.13
N GLU A 703 25.14 -20.36 40.07
CA GLU A 703 24.75 -20.49 41.49
C GLU A 703 23.23 -20.68 41.65
N ARG A 704 22.43 -19.86 40.96
CA ARG A 704 20.95 -19.93 41.01
C ARG A 704 20.40 -21.21 40.38
N LEU A 705 21.06 -21.75 39.35
CA LEU A 705 20.65 -22.97 38.67
C LEU A 705 21.11 -24.25 39.38
N GLN A 706 22.16 -24.22 40.22
CA GLN A 706 22.55 -25.38 41.05
C GLN A 706 21.42 -25.84 41.97
N ALA A 707 20.57 -24.92 42.44
CA ALA A 707 19.39 -25.23 43.25
C ALA A 707 18.32 -26.10 42.54
N HIS A 708 18.36 -26.22 41.21
CA HIS A 708 17.45 -27.09 40.44
C HIS A 708 17.77 -28.59 40.58
N GLY A 709 19.01 -28.94 40.95
CA GLY A 709 19.47 -30.33 41.06
C GLY A 709 19.67 -31.06 39.72
N GLY A 710 19.59 -30.34 38.59
CA GLY A 710 20.00 -30.84 37.27
C GLY A 710 21.50 -30.68 37.02
N ARG A 711 22.02 -31.35 35.99
CA ARG A 711 23.43 -31.22 35.59
C ARG A 711 23.62 -29.97 34.74
N ILE A 712 24.61 -29.14 35.08
CA ILE A 712 25.13 -28.11 34.17
C ILE A 712 26.22 -28.80 33.33
N ALA A 713 25.93 -29.02 32.05
CA ALA A 713 26.86 -29.65 31.12
C ALA A 713 27.93 -28.65 30.65
N GLU A 714 27.55 -27.39 30.43
CA GLU A 714 28.47 -26.34 30.01
C GLU A 714 28.00 -24.94 30.42
N ALA A 715 28.93 -24.06 30.77
CA ALA A 715 28.68 -22.65 31.05
C ALA A 715 29.77 -21.80 30.37
N ARG A 716 29.38 -20.75 29.62
CA ARG A 716 30.31 -19.91 28.86
C ARG A 716 29.92 -18.43 28.88
N VAL A 717 30.92 -17.55 28.98
CA VAL A 717 30.74 -16.14 28.65
C VAL A 717 30.66 -16.00 27.13
N THR A 718 29.67 -15.26 26.63
CA THR A 718 29.44 -15.02 25.19
C THR A 718 29.46 -13.54 24.88
N ALA A 719 29.88 -13.18 23.67
CA ALA A 719 29.84 -11.78 23.24
C ALA A 719 28.41 -11.23 23.28
N ASN A 720 28.25 -9.96 23.66
CA ASN A 720 26.95 -9.26 23.61
C ASN A 720 26.62 -8.86 22.15
N ARG A 721 26.43 -9.86 21.28
CA ARG A 721 26.02 -9.75 19.88
C ARG A 721 25.12 -10.93 19.55
N GLY A 722 24.07 -10.66 18.75
CA GLY A 722 23.12 -11.70 18.37
C GLY A 722 22.11 -12.09 19.46
N ARG A 723 22.02 -11.32 20.56
CA ARG A 723 21.10 -11.53 21.69
C ARG A 723 21.16 -12.97 22.21
N ASP A 724 20.03 -13.67 22.28
CA ASP A 724 19.87 -15.07 22.67
C ASP A 724 20.26 -16.07 21.56
N LEU A 725 19.97 -15.75 20.29
CA LEU A 725 20.23 -16.60 19.13
C LEU A 725 21.73 -16.78 18.82
N GLY A 726 22.57 -15.76 19.04
CA GLY A 726 24.02 -15.85 18.86
C GLY A 726 24.66 -16.91 19.76
N PRO A 727 24.46 -16.83 21.09
CA PRO A 727 24.83 -17.87 22.03
C PRO A 727 24.24 -19.25 21.70
N LEU A 728 22.96 -19.33 21.30
CA LEU A 728 22.33 -20.60 20.92
C LEU A 728 23.03 -21.24 19.71
N LEU A 729 23.12 -20.51 18.58
CA LEU A 729 23.53 -21.07 17.30
C LEU A 729 25.05 -21.11 17.11
N THR A 730 25.76 -20.05 17.49
CA THR A 730 27.23 -19.94 17.32
C THR A 730 28.00 -20.55 18.49
N ALA A 731 27.61 -20.30 19.73
CA ALA A 731 28.42 -20.72 20.88
C ALA A 731 28.18 -22.19 21.29
N PHE A 732 26.91 -22.62 21.36
CA PHE A 732 26.54 -23.97 21.81
C PHE A 732 26.02 -24.88 20.70
N GLY A 733 25.44 -24.33 19.63
CA GLY A 733 24.80 -25.06 18.54
C GLY A 733 25.56 -26.30 18.07
N PRO A 734 26.87 -26.23 17.74
CA PRO A 734 27.65 -27.39 17.27
C PRO A 734 27.82 -28.53 18.29
N ALA A 735 27.65 -28.26 19.59
CA ALA A 735 27.61 -29.29 20.62
C ALA A 735 26.19 -29.81 20.81
N LEU A 736 25.21 -28.91 20.92
CA LEU A 736 23.79 -29.23 21.09
C LEU A 736 23.28 -30.19 20.02
N VAL A 737 23.53 -29.91 18.73
CA VAL A 737 23.01 -30.74 17.62
C VAL A 737 23.76 -32.06 17.41
N ARG A 738 24.94 -32.21 18.03
CA ARG A 738 25.76 -33.43 17.94
C ARG A 738 25.46 -34.40 19.09
N ASP A 739 25.31 -33.85 20.29
CA ASP A 739 25.32 -34.65 21.53
C ASP A 739 23.91 -34.91 22.10
N TYR A 740 22.88 -34.21 21.60
CA TYR A 740 21.49 -34.30 22.05
C TYR A 740 20.51 -34.50 20.90
N GLU A 741 19.33 -35.02 21.23
CA GLU A 741 18.23 -35.28 20.28
C GLU A 741 17.13 -34.23 20.40
N LEU A 742 16.90 -33.73 21.62
CA LEU A 742 15.94 -32.67 21.95
C LEU A 742 16.68 -31.50 22.63
N ILE A 743 16.41 -30.29 22.16
CA ILE A 743 17.02 -29.04 22.62
C ILE A 743 15.90 -28.08 23.00
N GLY A 744 15.84 -27.71 24.28
CA GLY A 744 15.09 -26.54 24.73
C GLY A 744 15.93 -25.28 24.62
N HIS A 745 15.29 -24.15 24.32
CA HIS A 745 15.89 -22.84 24.41
C HIS A 745 14.98 -21.88 25.16
N VAL A 746 15.53 -21.23 26.19
CA VAL A 746 14.93 -20.10 26.90
C VAL A 746 15.98 -19.03 27.18
N HIS A 747 15.52 -17.81 27.43
CA HIS A 747 16.41 -16.71 27.81
C HIS A 747 15.76 -15.81 28.86
N THR A 748 16.58 -15.06 29.58
CA THR A 748 16.08 -14.02 30.48
C THR A 748 15.62 -12.81 29.68
N LYS A 749 14.49 -12.21 30.06
CA LYS A 749 13.91 -11.02 29.41
C LYS A 749 13.34 -10.09 30.48
N LYS A 750 13.56 -8.78 30.34
CA LYS A 750 13.23 -7.77 31.35
C LYS A 750 12.81 -6.46 30.68
N SER A 751 11.91 -5.71 31.30
CA SER A 751 11.56 -4.38 30.80
C SER A 751 12.66 -3.36 31.09
N VAL A 752 13.00 -2.56 30.08
CA VAL A 752 13.90 -1.40 30.19
C VAL A 752 13.11 -0.10 30.38
N SER A 753 11.79 -0.12 30.15
CA SER A 753 10.89 1.04 30.22
C SER A 753 9.82 0.84 31.30
N ILE A 754 9.49 1.90 32.05
CA ILE A 754 8.40 1.86 33.04
C ILE A 754 7.04 1.70 32.35
N ALA A 755 6.85 2.32 31.17
CA ALA A 755 5.60 2.27 30.43
C ALA A 755 5.27 0.85 29.89
N ASP A 756 6.29 0.12 29.45
CA ASP A 756 6.13 -1.20 28.82
C ASP A 756 6.15 -2.35 29.85
N ARG A 757 6.37 -2.03 31.14
CA ARG A 757 6.73 -3.02 32.16
C ARG A 757 5.70 -4.14 32.33
N ALA A 758 4.42 -3.79 32.51
CA ALA A 758 3.36 -4.77 32.72
C ALA A 758 3.13 -5.66 31.47
N MET A 759 3.27 -5.10 30.27
CA MET A 759 3.16 -5.86 29.01
C MET A 759 4.30 -6.87 28.89
N ILE A 760 5.54 -6.45 29.17
CA ILE A 760 6.71 -7.33 29.09
C ILE A 760 6.66 -8.40 30.19
N GLU A 761 6.26 -8.05 31.42
CA GLU A 761 6.08 -9.03 32.51
C GLU A 761 5.02 -10.09 32.15
N ARG A 762 3.88 -9.69 31.52
CA ARG A 762 2.90 -10.64 30.98
C ARG A 762 3.48 -11.53 29.87
N TRP A 763 4.18 -10.96 28.90
CA TRP A 763 4.77 -11.73 27.79
C TRP A 763 5.82 -12.73 28.31
N VAL A 764 6.69 -12.33 29.25
CA VAL A 764 7.65 -13.24 29.89
C VAL A 764 6.94 -14.35 30.67
N ASN A 765 5.89 -14.03 31.42
CA ASN A 765 5.10 -15.04 32.12
C ASN A 765 4.45 -16.03 31.14
N PHE A 766 3.88 -15.52 30.05
CA PHE A 766 3.30 -16.33 28.97
C PHE A 766 4.32 -17.30 28.38
N LEU A 767 5.53 -16.84 28.04
CA LEU A 767 6.59 -17.71 27.52
C LEU A 767 7.01 -18.78 28.54
N TYR A 768 7.20 -18.41 29.82
CA TYR A 768 7.66 -19.35 30.85
C TYR A 768 6.61 -20.39 31.24
N GLU A 769 5.35 -20.02 31.46
CA GLU A 769 4.26 -20.97 31.76
C GLU A 769 4.07 -21.99 30.61
N ASN A 770 4.30 -21.55 29.37
CA ASN A 770 4.17 -22.38 28.18
C ASN A 770 5.40 -23.26 27.87
N MET A 771 6.62 -22.79 28.11
CA MET A 771 7.84 -23.53 27.72
C MET A 771 8.51 -24.28 28.87
N LEU A 772 8.36 -23.83 30.11
CA LEU A 772 8.95 -24.45 31.29
C LEU A 772 7.86 -25.02 32.20
N GLY A 773 6.78 -24.26 32.40
CA GLY A 773 5.74 -24.55 33.36
C GLY A 773 5.64 -23.52 34.48
N GLY A 774 4.80 -23.81 35.46
CA GLY A 774 4.48 -22.85 36.52
C GLY A 774 3.18 -23.17 37.27
N ASP A 775 2.65 -22.15 37.95
CA ASP A 775 1.46 -22.28 38.79
C ASP A 775 0.19 -22.55 37.97
N GLN A 776 0.17 -22.13 36.70
CA GLN A 776 -0.96 -22.36 35.78
C GLN A 776 -0.63 -23.46 34.76
N GLY A 777 0.58 -23.45 34.19
CA GLY A 777 1.03 -24.46 33.23
C GLY A 777 1.38 -25.81 33.84
N GLY A 778 1.57 -25.91 35.16
CA GLY A 778 2.08 -27.10 35.85
C GLY A 778 3.47 -27.51 35.34
N ALA A 779 3.74 -28.81 35.24
CA ALA A 779 4.97 -29.36 34.65
C ALA A 779 4.94 -29.33 33.11
N MET A 780 4.94 -28.14 32.49
CA MET A 780 4.76 -28.01 31.04
C MET A 780 5.97 -28.53 30.24
N MET A 781 7.21 -28.34 30.73
CA MET A 781 8.39 -28.93 30.10
C MET A 781 8.28 -30.46 30.00
N ASP A 782 7.81 -31.14 31.06
CA ASP A 782 7.62 -32.60 31.04
C ASP A 782 6.59 -33.05 29.99
N ARG A 783 5.48 -32.29 29.82
CA ARG A 783 4.47 -32.55 28.78
C ARG A 783 5.04 -32.38 27.37
N VAL A 784 5.86 -31.35 27.16
CA VAL A 784 6.52 -31.11 25.87
C VAL A 784 7.53 -32.22 25.57
N ILE A 785 8.39 -32.60 26.52
CA ILE A 785 9.33 -33.72 26.39
C ILE A 785 8.57 -35.03 26.10
N THR A 786 7.47 -35.30 26.80
CA THR A 786 6.59 -36.46 26.57
C THR A 786 5.96 -36.43 25.17
N ALA A 787 5.59 -35.26 24.64
CA ALA A 787 5.09 -35.14 23.26
C ALA A 787 6.18 -35.47 22.22
N PHE A 788 7.43 -35.04 22.44
CA PHE A 788 8.58 -35.42 21.60
C PHE A 788 8.95 -36.91 21.74
N ALA A 789 8.74 -37.53 22.91
CA ALA A 789 8.93 -38.97 23.08
C ALA A 789 7.92 -39.79 22.24
N ARG A 790 6.67 -39.31 22.15
CA ARG A 790 5.57 -40.02 21.48
C ARG A 790 5.48 -39.82 19.96
N ASP A 791 5.89 -38.67 19.42
CA ASP A 791 5.87 -38.41 17.97
C ASP A 791 7.30 -38.12 17.44
N PRO A 792 7.98 -39.13 16.87
CA PRO A 792 9.29 -38.96 16.22
C PRO A 792 9.34 -37.88 15.14
N ARG A 793 8.20 -37.51 14.53
CA ARG A 793 8.14 -36.43 13.52
C ARG A 793 7.92 -35.04 14.11
N LEU A 794 7.54 -34.91 15.38
CA LEU A 794 7.45 -33.61 16.03
C LEU A 794 8.83 -32.95 16.05
N GLY A 795 9.00 -31.86 15.31
CA GLY A 795 10.28 -31.18 15.14
C GLY A 795 10.43 -29.94 16.02
N LEU A 796 9.34 -29.21 16.26
CA LEU A 796 9.37 -27.92 16.94
C LEU A 796 8.08 -27.69 17.76
N VAL A 797 8.22 -27.14 18.97
CA VAL A 797 7.15 -26.76 19.88
C VAL A 797 7.42 -25.36 20.45
N PHE A 798 6.44 -24.46 20.39
CA PHE A 798 6.52 -23.10 20.94
C PHE A 798 5.15 -22.57 21.42
N PRO A 799 5.08 -21.46 22.17
CA PRO A 799 3.81 -20.92 22.66
C PRO A 799 2.89 -20.45 21.52
N SER A 800 1.61 -20.83 21.56
CA SER A 800 0.60 -20.34 20.61
C SER A 800 0.35 -18.85 20.84
N ASP A 801 1.03 -17.97 20.11
CA ASP A 801 0.78 -16.53 20.23
C ASP A 801 -0.62 -16.19 19.69
N PRO A 802 -1.47 -15.47 20.44
CA PRO A 802 -2.80 -15.08 19.98
C PRO A 802 -2.77 -14.10 18.83
N ASN A 803 -1.69 -13.32 18.67
CA ASN A 803 -1.58 -12.31 17.62
C ASN A 803 -1.05 -12.98 16.34
N ILE A 804 -1.59 -12.58 15.19
CA ILE A 804 -1.07 -12.95 13.88
C ILE A 804 0.01 -11.93 13.52
N LEU A 805 1.19 -12.40 13.14
CA LEU A 805 2.36 -11.59 12.84
C LEU A 805 2.87 -11.90 11.42
N ALA A 806 3.58 -10.94 10.82
CA ALA A 806 4.11 -11.04 9.46
C ALA A 806 5.65 -10.96 9.43
N TRP A 807 6.24 -11.04 8.23
CA TRP A 807 7.66 -10.77 8.01
C TRP A 807 8.10 -9.38 8.49
N SER A 808 7.21 -8.38 8.39
CA SER A 808 7.51 -6.95 8.64
C SER A 808 8.82 -6.54 7.94
N ALA A 809 9.66 -5.70 8.56
CA ALA A 809 10.92 -5.24 7.97
C ALA A 809 12.00 -6.34 7.83
N ASN A 810 11.68 -7.61 8.08
CA ASN A 810 12.64 -8.73 8.07
C ASN A 810 12.60 -9.56 6.78
N GLU A 811 11.66 -9.29 5.86
CA GLU A 811 11.43 -10.11 4.67
C GLU A 811 12.68 -10.21 3.77
N ALA A 812 13.39 -9.10 3.56
CA ALA A 812 14.62 -9.07 2.78
C ALA A 812 15.76 -9.92 3.39
N ASP A 813 15.98 -9.81 4.71
CA ASP A 813 16.95 -10.64 5.44
C ASP A 813 16.51 -12.12 5.44
N ALA A 814 15.20 -12.38 5.54
CA ALA A 814 14.64 -13.73 5.50
C ALA A 814 14.84 -14.40 4.14
N HIS A 815 14.61 -13.70 3.02
CA HIS A 815 14.92 -14.22 1.67
C HIS A 815 16.41 -14.53 1.49
N SER A 816 17.30 -13.65 1.97
CA SER A 816 18.76 -13.85 1.94
C SER A 816 19.19 -15.10 2.72
N LEU A 817 18.61 -15.31 3.90
CA LEU A 817 18.84 -16.52 4.70
C LEU A 817 18.19 -17.77 4.12
N ALA A 818 16.98 -17.67 3.58
CA ALA A 818 16.22 -18.76 2.98
C ALA A 818 17.01 -19.44 1.86
N ALA A 819 17.60 -18.66 0.95
CA ALA A 819 18.48 -19.18 -0.10
C ALA A 819 19.68 -19.97 0.46
N ARG A 820 20.30 -19.50 1.56
CA ARG A 820 21.41 -20.22 2.24
C ARG A 820 20.95 -21.47 2.99
N LEU A 821 19.68 -21.54 3.38
CA LEU A 821 19.02 -22.68 4.03
C LEU A 821 18.44 -23.69 3.03
N GLY A 822 18.58 -23.46 1.72
CA GLY A 822 18.02 -24.32 0.67
C GLY A 822 16.51 -24.17 0.48
N LEU A 823 15.97 -22.97 0.77
CA LEU A 823 14.56 -22.62 0.61
C LEU A 823 14.39 -21.63 -0.55
N ASP A 824 13.87 -22.10 -1.68
CA ASP A 824 13.61 -21.26 -2.86
C ASP A 824 12.41 -20.30 -2.63
N ILE A 825 11.42 -20.73 -1.86
CA ILE A 825 10.18 -19.99 -1.59
C ILE A 825 9.82 -20.09 -0.11
N ILE A 826 9.68 -18.94 0.54
CA ILE A 826 9.11 -18.79 1.89
C ILE A 826 7.63 -18.40 1.80
N PRO A 827 6.76 -18.89 2.70
CA PRO A 827 5.34 -18.54 2.70
C PRO A 827 5.10 -17.11 3.18
N ARG A 828 4.00 -16.50 2.73
CA ARG A 828 3.54 -15.18 3.17
C ARG A 828 2.99 -15.21 4.61
N HIS A 829 2.25 -16.27 4.95
CA HIS A 829 1.67 -16.51 6.27
C HIS A 829 2.23 -17.79 6.88
N PHE A 830 2.63 -17.74 8.15
CA PHE A 830 3.32 -18.84 8.83
C PHE A 830 3.22 -18.66 10.35
N ASP A 831 3.64 -19.69 11.10
CA ASP A 831 3.78 -19.67 12.55
C ASP A 831 5.25 -19.82 12.94
N PHE A 832 5.68 -19.14 14.00
CA PHE A 832 7.07 -19.14 14.46
C PHE A 832 7.16 -18.90 15.98
N PRO A 833 8.27 -19.28 16.65
CA PRO A 833 8.43 -19.13 18.10
C PRO A 833 8.62 -17.66 18.51
N VAL A 834 7.52 -16.93 18.70
CA VAL A 834 7.56 -15.49 18.94
C VAL A 834 8.21 -15.14 20.29
N GLY A 835 9.36 -14.48 20.26
CA GLY A 835 10.19 -14.23 21.44
C GLY A 835 11.20 -15.34 21.72
N SER A 836 11.52 -16.16 20.71
CA SER A 836 12.65 -17.11 20.66
C SER A 836 12.77 -18.07 21.86
N MET A 837 11.64 -18.52 22.42
CA MET A 837 11.60 -19.60 23.40
C MET A 837 10.83 -20.79 22.84
N PHE A 838 11.47 -21.95 22.76
CA PHE A 838 10.95 -23.13 22.09
C PHE A 838 11.66 -24.42 22.54
N TRP A 839 11.06 -25.56 22.20
CA TRP A 839 11.69 -26.87 22.21
C TRP A 839 11.78 -27.42 20.79
N THR A 840 12.92 -27.99 20.41
CA THR A 840 13.18 -28.41 19.02
C THR A 840 14.02 -29.68 18.96
N ARG A 841 13.81 -30.53 17.94
CA ARG A 841 14.76 -31.61 17.64
C ARG A 841 16.04 -31.02 17.10
N ALA A 842 17.17 -31.67 17.41
CA ALA A 842 18.47 -31.33 16.84
C ALA A 842 18.42 -31.19 15.31
N GLU A 843 17.70 -32.08 14.62
CA GLU A 843 17.53 -32.04 13.16
C GLU A 843 16.88 -30.74 12.63
N ALA A 844 15.92 -30.17 13.36
CA ALA A 844 15.19 -28.97 12.92
C ALA A 844 16.04 -27.70 13.05
N ILE A 845 16.93 -27.62 14.04
CA ILE A 845 17.81 -26.47 14.27
C ILE A 845 19.19 -26.62 13.60
N GLU A 846 19.61 -27.84 13.26
CA GLU A 846 20.89 -28.12 12.58
C GLU A 846 21.16 -27.23 11.34
N PRO A 847 20.20 -26.94 10.43
CA PRO A 847 20.45 -26.07 9.28
C PRO A 847 20.97 -24.68 9.68
N PHE A 848 20.44 -24.11 10.76
CA PHE A 848 20.85 -22.79 11.26
C PHE A 848 22.26 -22.81 11.88
N VAL A 849 22.65 -23.92 12.50
CA VAL A 849 24.02 -24.13 12.99
C VAL A 849 24.98 -24.31 11.80
N ARG A 850 24.57 -25.06 10.78
CA ARG A 850 25.34 -25.29 9.54
C ARG A 850 25.52 -24.04 8.67
N LEU A 851 24.75 -22.96 8.88
CA LEU A 851 25.02 -21.66 8.25
C LEU A 851 26.41 -21.10 8.60
N GLY A 852 27.04 -21.58 9.67
CA GLY A 852 28.38 -21.16 10.07
C GLY A 852 28.46 -19.70 10.53
N LEU A 853 27.35 -19.17 11.08
CA LEU A 853 27.28 -17.78 11.52
C LEU A 853 28.32 -17.50 12.58
N ASN A 854 29.08 -16.42 12.38
CA ASN A 854 30.11 -15.95 13.29
C ASN A 854 29.67 -14.64 13.97
N TRP A 855 30.34 -14.27 15.06
CA TRP A 855 29.96 -13.08 15.85
C TRP A 855 29.95 -11.76 15.06
N SER A 856 30.63 -11.67 13.92
CA SER A 856 30.62 -10.46 13.07
C SER A 856 29.40 -10.34 12.16
N ASP A 857 28.71 -11.45 11.88
CA ASP A 857 27.49 -11.50 11.02
C ASP A 857 26.26 -10.90 11.74
N TYR A 858 26.23 -10.98 13.07
CA TYR A 858 25.14 -10.40 13.87
C TYR A 858 25.24 -8.88 13.95
N PRO A 859 24.12 -8.14 14.04
CA PRO A 859 24.16 -6.69 14.21
C PRO A 859 24.96 -6.26 15.46
N LEU A 860 25.52 -5.05 15.40
CA LEU A 860 26.11 -4.41 16.57
C LEU A 860 25.00 -3.91 17.51
N GLU A 861 25.21 -4.03 18.81
CA GLU A 861 24.29 -3.48 19.81
C GLU A 861 24.58 -1.97 20.02
N PRO A 862 23.55 -1.12 20.23
CA PRO A 862 22.12 -1.45 20.35
C PRO A 862 21.47 -1.72 18.98
N ALA A 863 21.00 -2.95 18.77
CA ALA A 863 20.34 -3.37 17.55
C ALA A 863 18.86 -2.92 17.55
N PRO A 864 18.26 -2.63 16.38
CA PRO A 864 16.83 -2.32 16.25
C PRO A 864 15.89 -3.33 16.94
N ARG A 865 14.69 -2.86 17.33
CA ARG A 865 13.67 -3.69 18.01
C ARG A 865 13.02 -4.75 17.11
N ASP A 866 13.03 -4.52 15.80
CA ASP A 866 12.58 -5.41 14.72
C ASP A 866 13.38 -5.00 13.45
N GLY A 867 13.28 -5.75 12.33
CA GLY A 867 14.00 -5.42 11.10
C GLY A 867 15.49 -5.75 11.16
N THR A 868 15.82 -6.97 11.61
CA THR A 868 17.21 -7.45 11.66
C THR A 868 17.30 -8.96 11.39
N LEU A 869 18.48 -9.41 10.94
CA LEU A 869 18.85 -10.81 10.77
C LEU A 869 18.38 -11.76 11.89
N LEU A 870 18.36 -11.31 13.15
CA LEU A 870 17.91 -12.12 14.29
C LEU A 870 16.42 -12.46 14.21
N HIS A 871 15.60 -11.48 13.88
CA HIS A 871 14.16 -11.60 13.74
C HIS A 871 13.77 -12.37 12.45
N ALA A 872 14.62 -12.33 11.43
CA ALA A 872 14.53 -13.21 10.25
C ALA A 872 14.82 -14.68 10.60
N ILE A 873 15.89 -14.96 11.36
CA ILE A 873 16.19 -16.32 11.88
C ILE A 873 15.04 -16.84 12.74
N GLU A 874 14.55 -16.04 13.68
CA GLU A 874 13.42 -16.39 14.56
C GLU A 874 12.18 -16.84 13.77
N ARG A 875 11.81 -16.07 12.74
CA ARG A 875 10.66 -16.36 11.86
C ARG A 875 10.87 -17.61 11.01
N LEU A 876 12.11 -17.89 10.59
CA LEU A 876 12.44 -19.06 9.75
C LEU A 876 12.41 -20.40 10.49
N PHE A 877 12.46 -20.44 11.84
CA PHE A 877 12.49 -21.71 12.59
C PHE A 877 11.32 -22.64 12.28
N GLY A 878 10.09 -22.12 12.22
CA GLY A 878 8.90 -22.90 11.87
C GLY A 878 8.96 -23.44 10.45
N ILE A 879 9.25 -22.55 9.50
CA ILE A 879 9.30 -22.86 8.06
C ILE A 879 10.36 -23.93 7.75
N VAL A 880 11.56 -23.85 8.35
CA VAL A 880 12.62 -24.84 8.15
C VAL A 880 12.23 -26.21 8.72
N ALA A 881 11.58 -26.26 9.88
CA ALA A 881 11.11 -27.53 10.46
C ALA A 881 10.09 -28.22 9.52
N GLU A 882 9.09 -27.48 9.02
CA GLU A 882 8.09 -28.00 8.09
C GLU A 882 8.70 -28.45 6.75
N ARG A 883 9.65 -27.67 6.22
CA ARG A 883 10.35 -27.98 4.97
C ARG A 883 11.24 -29.22 5.06
N ARG A 884 11.64 -29.63 6.27
CA ARG A 884 12.28 -30.93 6.54
C ARG A 884 11.30 -32.09 6.75
N GLY A 885 9.99 -31.86 6.61
CA GLY A 885 8.95 -32.88 6.82
C GLY A 885 8.65 -33.15 8.29
N LEU A 886 9.05 -32.26 9.20
CA LEU A 886 8.78 -32.36 10.63
C LEU A 886 7.49 -31.60 10.99
N ASN A 887 6.73 -32.15 11.93
CA ASN A 887 5.53 -31.52 12.47
C ASN A 887 5.90 -30.35 13.38
N VAL A 888 5.13 -29.27 13.31
CA VAL A 888 5.16 -28.16 14.28
C VAL A 888 3.91 -28.24 15.15
N ALA A 889 4.10 -28.17 16.47
CA ALA A 889 3.01 -28.05 17.44
C ALA A 889 3.18 -26.79 18.28
N VAL A 890 2.13 -26.41 18.99
CA VAL A 890 2.15 -25.25 19.89
C VAL A 890 1.70 -25.64 21.30
N THR A 891 2.10 -24.89 22.31
CA THR A 891 1.53 -25.00 23.66
C THR A 891 0.48 -23.91 23.88
N HIS A 892 -0.47 -24.18 24.77
CA HIS A 892 -1.38 -23.18 25.32
C HIS A 892 -1.67 -23.52 26.77
N VAL A 893 -1.74 -22.49 27.63
CA VAL A 893 -2.12 -22.61 29.04
C VAL A 893 -3.35 -21.74 29.27
N THR A 894 -4.45 -22.34 29.73
CA THR A 894 -5.72 -21.63 29.91
C THR A 894 -5.55 -20.42 30.84
N GLY A 895 -6.03 -19.25 30.40
CA GLY A 895 -5.91 -17.99 31.16
C GLY A 895 -4.59 -17.25 31.00
N VAL A 896 -3.56 -17.87 30.41
CA VAL A 896 -2.25 -17.24 30.15
C VAL A 896 -2.16 -16.83 28.67
N THR A 897 -2.08 -15.54 28.40
CA THR A 897 -2.01 -15.00 27.03
C THR A 897 -1.22 -13.70 26.98
N ARG A 898 -0.83 -13.30 25.76
CA ARG A 898 -0.02 -12.11 25.46
C ARG A 898 -0.89 -10.87 25.21
#